data_AF-A8QAP4-F1
#
_entry.id   AF-A8QAP4-F1
#
_cell.length_a   1.000
_cell.length_b   1.000
_cell.length_c   1.000
_cell.angle_alpha   90.00
_cell.angle_beta   90.00
_cell.angle_gamma   90.00
#
_symmetry.space_group_name_H-M   'P 1'
#
loop_
_entity.id
_entity.type
_entity.pdbx_description
1 polymer ?
#
loop_
_entity_poly.entity_id
_entity_poly.type
_entity_poly.pdbx_seq_one_letter_code
_entity_poly.pdbx_strand_id
1 'polypeptide(L)'
;MLRHAGVVYARKASGPCRPYSALTAADFLRAQAARGANMEADPRGIDYDLFESPSPEYEREKRLAPAVSDTPAPVATMQRVIRQGDFLAASRLFEQLCELGTLLDMPLDEYAHAARWCAASGQVQQAVKFLHRVPSASTHSLDTSHQVAQTLLWLAQAHDHDVIEQAVLTAAKHGFARVLPHTLSAIYQGPFGGSPHRAQSLWCAVVDELRARDTDVEFLTHLYGRVVRAQVRGRHHMSIHDTLLGRRESGESVAERMQNTKLVARAVFPLDIRTEALLRGENVRPRRGARMSLRDRDRFSHHARAGDLARMRSVLLGVAGQGTMPSVEHVATLLCMAARHEHVDMPASDTKPAYRVSTGMYLRPLRRRLVSRFPGLWETATLRAREKEGDWLGALRLWQRRFEPIAGVRQAAVDELLAQHGASSDSLQRRTYAAAVARNSERRPGHERQARPRIMPTPYAVATVFRALVRGYGPQAKPLALMYASFVDRVMPGGPEASVACFEAFIAMSSRVDPKRFVSPRAERRHASQLPTMWTMLRDMQKAGLLPRSTTWTLFLQALARDRSRTKWHLVLRLLRAMNAQHDAPQALPRATPATYKGLLHVLMRVRSTGRIRWRRNKICALLARRRMYEASDPGPGSSPRP
;
A
#
# COMPACT_ATOMS: atom_id res chain seq x y z
N MET A 1 52.17 10.32 -12.90
CA MET A 1 51.05 10.33 -13.86
C MET A 1 50.27 9.02 -13.72
N LEU A 2 48.96 9.11 -13.44
CA LEU A 2 47.89 8.09 -13.63
C LEU A 2 48.00 6.75 -12.83
N ARG A 3 46.96 6.10 -12.27
CA ARG A 3 45.54 6.37 -11.98
C ARG A 3 44.99 5.24 -11.07
N HIS A 4 44.10 5.61 -10.14
CA HIS A 4 42.99 4.92 -9.44
C HIS A 4 42.78 3.38 -9.49
N ALA A 5 42.47 2.79 -8.32
CA ALA A 5 41.09 2.43 -7.93
C ALA A 5 41.03 1.81 -6.49
N GLY A 6 40.55 2.57 -5.50
CA GLY A 6 40.24 2.07 -4.15
C GLY A 6 38.74 2.14 -3.90
N VAL A 7 38.08 0.98 -3.85
CA VAL A 7 36.65 0.86 -3.52
C VAL A 7 36.49 0.70 -2.01
N VAL A 8 35.77 1.65 -1.43
CA VAL A 8 35.34 1.67 -0.02
C VAL A 8 34.05 0.85 0.10
N TYR A 9 34.06 -0.22 0.89
CA TYR A 9 32.83 -0.87 1.38
C TYR A 9 32.57 -0.49 2.85
N ALA A 10 31.44 0.17 3.04
CA ALA A 10 30.92 0.63 4.31
C ALA A 10 30.39 -0.54 5.17
N ARG A 11 30.79 -0.53 6.45
CA ARG A 11 30.20 -1.31 7.54
C ARG A 11 28.69 -1.01 7.68
N LYS A 12 27.87 -2.06 7.73
CA LYS A 12 26.53 -2.04 8.31
C LYS A 12 26.55 -2.83 9.62
N ALA A 13 26.45 -2.12 10.74
CA ALA A 13 26.09 -2.68 12.02
C ALA A 13 24.67 -2.19 12.37
N SER A 14 23.75 -3.12 12.67
CA SER A 14 22.66 -2.95 13.65
C SER A 14 21.79 -4.21 13.70
N GLY A 15 22.14 -5.14 14.58
CA GLY A 15 21.19 -6.08 15.20
C GLY A 15 20.67 -5.49 16.52
N PRO A 16 19.52 -5.94 17.05
CA PRO A 16 18.83 -5.29 18.16
C PRO A 16 19.55 -5.51 19.49
N CYS A 17 19.79 -4.41 20.22
CA CYS A 17 20.25 -4.42 21.61
C CYS A 17 19.21 -5.12 22.51
N ARG A 18 19.58 -6.24 23.14
CA ARG A 18 18.89 -6.74 24.34
C ARG A 18 19.34 -5.92 25.57
N PRO A 19 18.45 -5.66 26.53
CA PRO A 19 18.82 -4.95 27.76
C PRO A 19 19.71 -5.83 28.63
N TYR A 20 20.73 -5.23 29.23
CA TYR A 20 21.57 -5.86 30.25
C TYR A 20 20.70 -6.18 31.49
N SER A 21 20.24 -7.42 31.62
CA SER A 21 19.85 -7.96 32.92
C SER A 21 21.11 -8.40 33.64
N ALA A 22 21.34 -7.87 34.84
CA ALA A 22 22.48 -8.19 35.68
C ALA A 22 22.59 -9.72 35.88
N LEU A 23 23.69 -10.30 35.42
CA LEU A 23 24.04 -11.69 35.69
C LEU A 23 24.15 -11.86 37.20
N THR A 24 23.37 -12.79 37.77
CA THR A 24 23.49 -13.12 39.19
C THR A 24 24.73 -13.98 39.40
N ALA A 25 25.32 -13.95 40.60
CA ALA A 25 26.48 -14.81 40.93
C ALA A 25 26.18 -16.30 40.70
N ALA A 26 24.91 -16.71 40.82
CA ALA A 26 24.47 -18.07 40.52
C ALA A 26 24.53 -18.40 39.01
N ASP A 27 24.30 -17.44 38.12
CA ASP A 27 24.44 -17.63 36.67
C ASP A 27 25.92 -17.68 36.27
N PHE A 28 26.78 -16.93 36.95
CA PHE A 28 28.22 -16.98 36.77
C PHE A 28 28.80 -18.32 37.22
N LEU A 29 28.39 -18.82 38.40
CA LEU A 29 28.80 -20.13 38.90
C LEU A 29 28.25 -21.29 38.07
N ARG A 30 27.03 -21.19 37.53
CA ARG A 30 26.50 -22.19 36.58
C ARG A 30 27.26 -22.18 35.25
N ALA A 31 27.65 -21.00 34.75
CA ALA A 31 28.49 -20.91 33.55
C ALA A 31 29.92 -21.44 33.79
N GLN A 32 30.45 -21.28 35.02
CA GLN A 32 31.75 -21.80 35.42
C GLN A 32 31.72 -23.32 35.63
N ALA A 33 30.64 -23.87 36.20
CA ALA A 33 30.43 -25.31 36.33
C ALA A 33 30.24 -25.99 34.96
N ALA A 34 29.59 -25.32 33.99
CA ALA A 34 29.46 -25.82 32.62
C ALA A 34 30.79 -25.80 31.84
N ARG A 35 31.75 -24.95 32.22
CA ARG A 35 33.12 -24.95 31.68
C ARG A 35 34.01 -26.03 32.28
N GLY A 36 33.75 -26.45 33.52
CA GLY A 36 34.47 -27.54 34.19
C GLY A 36 33.99 -28.96 33.82
N ALA A 37 33.06 -29.10 32.88
CA ALA A 37 32.62 -30.41 32.39
C ALA A 37 33.53 -30.87 31.23
N ASN A 38 34.59 -31.59 31.61
CA ASN A 38 35.51 -32.36 30.76
C ASN A 38 34.90 -32.82 29.42
N MET A 39 35.21 -32.12 28.32
CA MET A 39 34.90 -32.64 26.97
C MET A 39 36.13 -32.81 26.08
N GLU A 40 37.32 -32.35 26.50
CA GLU A 40 38.57 -32.70 25.80
C GLU A 40 39.65 -32.95 26.87
N ALA A 41 39.90 -34.22 27.16
CA ALA A 41 41.01 -34.61 28.03
C ALA A 41 42.33 -34.46 27.26
N ASP A 42 43.10 -33.42 27.58
CA ASP A 42 44.56 -33.50 27.45
C ASP A 42 45.02 -34.72 28.29
N PRO A 43 45.86 -35.63 27.77
CA PRO A 43 46.33 -36.81 28.50
C PRO A 43 47.02 -36.53 29.85
N ARG A 44 47.31 -35.27 30.20
CA ARG A 44 47.88 -34.87 31.50
C ARG A 44 46.87 -34.29 32.49
N GLY A 45 45.61 -34.05 32.09
CA GLY A 45 44.54 -33.62 32.99
C GLY A 45 44.68 -32.23 33.60
N ILE A 46 45.42 -31.32 32.95
CA ILE A 46 45.65 -29.95 33.41
C ILE A 46 44.87 -28.99 32.51
N ASP A 47 44.04 -28.14 33.10
CA ASP A 47 43.26 -27.12 32.40
C ASP A 47 44.10 -25.83 32.24
N TYR A 48 44.68 -25.64 31.06
CA TYR A 48 45.51 -24.46 30.76
C TYR A 48 44.69 -23.18 30.57
N ASP A 49 43.36 -23.27 30.35
CA ASP A 49 42.46 -22.11 30.25
C ASP A 49 42.32 -21.37 31.60
N LEU A 50 42.76 -21.98 32.70
CA LEU A 50 42.79 -21.41 34.05
C LEU A 50 44.06 -20.58 34.33
N PHE A 51 45.13 -20.78 33.56
CA PHE A 51 46.45 -20.18 33.83
C PHE A 51 46.88 -19.15 32.78
N GLU A 52 46.39 -19.24 31.55
CA GLU A 52 46.71 -18.27 30.50
C GLU A 52 45.46 -17.87 29.72
N SER A 53 45.27 -16.56 29.52
CA SER A 53 44.26 -16.07 28.59
C SER A 53 44.64 -16.48 27.17
N PRO A 54 43.73 -17.11 26.39
CA PRO A 54 44.06 -17.67 25.10
C PRO A 54 44.66 -16.61 24.18
N SER A 55 45.75 -16.97 23.49
CA SER A 55 46.43 -16.04 22.60
C SER A 55 45.47 -15.57 21.51
N PRO A 56 45.62 -14.33 21.02
CA PRO A 56 44.78 -13.80 19.95
C PRO A 56 44.92 -14.62 18.65
N GLU A 57 46.03 -15.35 18.47
CA GLU A 57 46.24 -16.29 17.37
C GLU A 57 45.38 -17.55 17.53
N TYR A 58 45.33 -18.13 18.73
CA TYR A 58 44.47 -19.29 19.02
C TYR A 58 42.98 -18.94 18.87
N GLU A 59 42.56 -17.77 19.35
CA GLU A 59 41.20 -17.25 19.13
C GLU A 59 40.90 -17.02 17.64
N ARG A 60 41.92 -16.67 16.85
CA ARG A 60 41.78 -16.49 15.40
C ARG A 60 41.65 -17.85 14.71
N GLU A 61 42.46 -18.83 15.09
CA GLU A 61 42.41 -20.19 14.54
C GLU A 61 41.15 -20.94 14.97
N LYS A 62 40.69 -20.80 16.22
CA LYS A 62 39.41 -21.34 16.70
C LYS A 62 38.21 -20.77 15.94
N ARG A 63 38.26 -19.51 15.51
CA ARG A 63 37.24 -18.90 14.62
C ARG A 63 37.34 -19.36 13.18
N LEU A 64 38.51 -19.83 12.75
CA LEU A 64 38.76 -20.36 11.41
C LEU A 64 38.57 -21.89 11.34
N ALA A 65 38.58 -22.58 12.48
CA ALA A 65 38.34 -24.00 12.58
C ALA A 65 36.90 -24.31 12.13
N PRO A 66 36.70 -25.29 11.23
CA PRO A 66 35.38 -25.70 10.82
C PRO A 66 34.63 -26.22 12.05
N ALA A 67 33.47 -25.62 12.35
CA ALA A 67 32.59 -26.09 13.41
C ALA A 67 32.28 -27.57 13.18
N VAL A 68 32.54 -28.42 14.18
CA VAL A 68 32.11 -29.82 14.16
C VAL A 68 30.60 -29.80 14.03
N SER A 69 30.12 -30.22 12.87
CA SER A 69 28.69 -30.20 12.56
C SER A 69 28.01 -31.31 13.34
N ASP A 70 27.03 -30.98 14.18
CA ASP A 70 26.16 -31.95 14.86
C ASP A 70 25.26 -32.75 13.88
N THR A 71 25.42 -32.53 12.57
CA THR A 71 24.66 -33.22 11.53
C THR A 71 25.26 -34.59 11.23
N PRO A 72 24.45 -35.67 11.19
CA PRO A 72 24.91 -36.99 10.78
C PRO A 72 25.60 -36.96 9.42
N ALA A 73 26.68 -37.71 9.26
CA ALA A 73 27.47 -37.74 8.03
C ALA A 73 26.65 -37.95 6.72
N PRO A 74 25.59 -38.80 6.70
CA PRO A 74 24.72 -38.92 5.52
C PRO A 74 23.96 -37.63 5.19
N VAL A 75 23.48 -36.93 6.21
CA VAL A 75 22.73 -35.65 6.08
C VAL A 75 23.67 -34.52 5.65
N ALA A 76 24.89 -34.47 6.19
CA ALA A 76 25.92 -33.51 5.80
C ALA A 76 26.34 -33.68 4.33
N THR A 77 26.48 -34.93 3.88
CA THR A 77 26.80 -35.26 2.49
C THR A 77 25.68 -34.81 1.55
N MET A 78 24.43 -35.11 1.90
CA MET A 78 23.25 -34.66 1.16
C MET A 78 23.18 -33.12 1.06
N GLN A 79 23.39 -32.43 2.18
CA GLN A 79 23.40 -30.96 2.23
C GLN A 79 24.49 -30.37 1.32
N ARG A 80 25.67 -30.99 1.26
CA ARG A 80 26.76 -30.56 0.39
C ARG A 80 26.41 -30.69 -1.10
N VAL A 81 25.85 -31.84 -1.50
CA VAL A 81 25.46 -32.10 -2.90
C VAL A 81 24.36 -31.13 -3.36
N ILE A 82 23.36 -30.89 -2.51
CA ILE A 82 22.28 -29.94 -2.82
C ILE A 82 22.83 -28.51 -2.95
N ARG A 83 23.75 -28.09 -2.07
CA ARG A 83 24.40 -26.77 -2.15
C ARG A 83 25.30 -26.60 -3.37
N GLN A 84 25.89 -27.68 -3.88
CA GLN A 84 26.65 -27.69 -5.12
C GLN A 84 25.76 -27.59 -6.37
N GLY A 85 24.44 -27.75 -6.22
CA GLY A 85 23.46 -27.64 -7.31
C GLY A 85 23.33 -28.90 -8.16
N ASP A 86 23.95 -30.02 -7.77
CA ASP A 86 23.80 -31.31 -8.45
C ASP A 86 22.59 -32.09 -7.90
N PHE A 87 21.40 -31.65 -8.32
CA PHE A 87 20.14 -32.21 -7.85
C PHE A 87 19.89 -33.63 -8.37
N LEU A 88 20.52 -34.03 -9.47
CA LEU A 88 20.39 -35.38 -10.03
C LEU A 88 21.21 -36.38 -9.20
N ALA A 89 22.44 -36.00 -8.82
CA ALA A 89 23.22 -36.77 -7.85
C ALA A 89 22.52 -36.82 -6.48
N ALA A 90 21.90 -35.73 -6.02
CA ALA A 90 21.14 -35.70 -4.77
C ALA A 90 19.96 -36.69 -4.78
N SER A 91 19.20 -36.76 -5.88
CA SER A 91 18.09 -37.71 -6.04
C SER A 91 18.55 -39.18 -5.98
N ARG A 92 19.65 -39.52 -6.68
CA ARG A 92 20.22 -40.88 -6.66
C ARG A 92 20.78 -41.26 -5.29
N LEU A 93 21.50 -40.33 -4.67
CA LEU A 93 22.07 -40.52 -3.33
C LEU A 93 20.96 -40.69 -2.29
N PHE A 94 19.84 -39.99 -2.44
CA PHE A 94 18.67 -40.15 -1.58
C PHE A 94 18.08 -41.56 -1.67
N GLU A 95 17.92 -42.11 -2.88
CA GLU A 95 17.44 -43.47 -3.09
C GLU A 95 18.37 -44.52 -2.49
N GLN A 96 19.67 -44.42 -2.77
CA GLN A 96 20.68 -45.32 -2.22
C GLN A 96 20.70 -45.30 -0.68
N LEU A 97 20.60 -44.11 -0.07
CA LEU A 97 20.55 -43.99 1.39
C LEU A 97 19.26 -44.56 1.99
N CYS A 98 18.14 -44.50 1.27
CA CYS A 98 16.89 -45.12 1.69
C CYS A 98 16.95 -46.66 1.58
N GLU A 99 17.54 -47.19 0.51
CA GLU A 99 17.76 -48.64 0.31
C GLU A 99 18.67 -49.24 1.39
N LEU A 100 19.68 -48.48 1.83
CA LEU A 100 20.59 -48.87 2.90
C LEU A 100 20.00 -48.72 4.31
N GLY A 101 18.73 -48.29 4.43
CA GLY A 101 18.05 -48.12 5.72
C GLY A 101 18.64 -47.01 6.60
N THR A 102 19.41 -46.08 6.03
CA THR A 102 20.04 -44.99 6.80
C THR A 102 19.01 -43.91 7.14
N LEU A 103 18.97 -43.48 8.41
CA LEU A 103 17.98 -42.51 8.90
C LEU A 103 18.34 -41.09 8.43
N LEU A 104 17.70 -40.63 7.34
CA LEU A 104 17.68 -39.23 6.90
C LEU A 104 16.57 -38.42 7.61
N ASP A 105 16.37 -38.66 8.91
CA ASP A 105 15.24 -38.10 9.65
C ASP A 105 15.40 -36.63 10.02
N MET A 106 16.62 -36.09 9.91
CA MET A 106 16.89 -34.69 10.21
C MET A 106 16.32 -33.78 9.09
N PRO A 107 15.39 -32.87 9.43
CA PRO A 107 14.81 -31.96 8.44
C PRO A 107 15.80 -30.86 8.05
N LEU A 108 15.92 -30.56 6.74
CA LEU A 108 16.77 -29.50 6.19
C LEU A 108 15.98 -28.54 5.30
N ASP A 109 16.34 -27.26 5.34
CA ASP A 109 15.77 -26.22 4.45
C ASP A 109 16.15 -26.49 2.98
N GLU A 110 17.36 -27.00 2.74
CA GLU A 110 17.90 -27.26 1.41
C GLU A 110 17.08 -28.29 0.62
N TYR A 111 16.34 -29.18 1.29
CA TYR A 111 15.42 -30.12 0.64
C TYR A 111 14.32 -29.42 -0.17
N ALA A 112 13.96 -28.17 0.16
CA ALA A 112 12.99 -27.41 -0.62
C ALA A 112 13.52 -27.07 -2.03
N HIS A 113 14.82 -26.90 -2.21
CA HIS A 113 15.43 -26.68 -3.52
C HIS A 113 15.44 -27.96 -4.37
N ALA A 114 15.78 -29.10 -3.75
CA ALA A 114 15.71 -30.40 -4.40
C ALA A 114 14.27 -30.75 -4.81
N ALA A 115 13.29 -30.51 -3.93
CA ALA A 115 11.87 -30.72 -4.22
C ALA A 115 11.39 -29.90 -5.43
N ARG A 116 11.79 -28.61 -5.51
CA ARG A 116 11.48 -27.76 -6.65
C ARG A 116 12.07 -28.30 -7.95
N TRP A 117 13.34 -28.71 -7.93
CA TRP A 117 14.00 -29.24 -9.12
C TRP A 117 13.32 -30.53 -9.59
N CYS A 118 13.02 -31.46 -8.68
CA CYS A 118 12.32 -32.71 -8.99
C CYS A 118 10.92 -32.45 -9.58
N ALA A 119 10.18 -31.48 -9.03
CA ALA A 119 8.87 -31.10 -9.57
C ALA A 119 8.98 -30.48 -10.96
N ALA A 120 10.02 -29.69 -11.23
CA ALA A 120 10.26 -29.08 -12.53
C ALA A 120 10.77 -30.09 -13.58
N SER A 121 11.50 -31.12 -13.17
CA SER A 121 12.02 -32.19 -14.05
C SER A 121 11.02 -33.32 -14.31
N GLY A 122 9.83 -33.27 -13.71
CA GLY A 122 8.78 -34.29 -13.86
C GLY A 122 8.91 -35.49 -12.93
N GLN A 123 9.87 -35.49 -11.98
CA GLN A 123 10.04 -36.51 -10.94
C GLN A 123 9.09 -36.25 -9.76
N VAL A 124 7.78 -36.39 -10.03
CA VAL A 124 6.69 -35.92 -9.16
C VAL A 124 6.70 -36.62 -7.79
N GLN A 125 6.91 -37.93 -7.73
CA GLN A 125 6.97 -38.69 -6.47
C GLN A 125 8.20 -38.34 -5.61
N GLN A 126 9.33 -38.09 -6.27
CA GLN A 126 10.60 -37.75 -5.60
C GLN A 126 10.53 -36.34 -4.99
N ALA A 127 9.85 -35.42 -5.67
CA ALA A 127 9.55 -34.08 -5.14
C ALA A 127 8.76 -34.14 -3.83
N VAL A 128 7.78 -35.05 -3.73
CA VAL A 128 6.99 -35.24 -2.50
C VAL A 128 7.82 -35.87 -1.39
N LYS A 129 8.69 -36.85 -1.69
CA LYS A 129 9.63 -37.42 -0.70
C LYS A 129 10.53 -36.35 -0.07
N PHE A 130 11.08 -35.45 -0.89
CA PHE A 130 11.89 -34.33 -0.37
C PHE A 130 11.04 -33.33 0.42
N LEU A 131 9.80 -33.05 -0.02
CA LEU A 131 8.90 -32.13 0.68
C LEU A 131 8.55 -32.60 2.11
N HIS A 132 8.41 -33.92 2.34
CA HIS A 132 8.16 -34.50 3.67
C HIS A 132 9.32 -34.27 4.66
N ARG A 133 10.53 -34.02 4.16
CA ARG A 133 11.74 -33.82 4.97
C ARG A 133 12.06 -32.34 5.19
N VAL A 134 11.21 -31.42 4.72
CA VAL A 134 11.37 -29.98 4.98
C VAL A 134 10.96 -29.67 6.43
N PRO A 135 11.68 -28.80 7.16
CA PRO A 135 11.37 -28.48 8.56
C PRO A 135 9.97 -27.88 8.74
N SER A 136 9.36 -28.10 9.91
CA SER A 136 8.08 -27.49 10.30
C SER A 136 8.23 -26.00 10.68
N ALA A 137 7.15 -25.23 10.51
CA ALA A 137 7.11 -23.77 10.46
C ALA A 137 7.67 -22.87 11.57
N SER A 138 8.29 -23.37 12.63
CA SER A 138 8.88 -22.51 13.67
C SER A 138 10.19 -21.80 13.22
N THR A 139 10.79 -22.20 12.08
CA THR A 139 12.13 -21.75 11.64
C THR A 139 12.26 -21.42 10.14
N HIS A 140 11.20 -21.02 9.43
CA HIS A 140 11.33 -20.80 7.97
C HIS A 140 12.12 -19.54 7.58
N SER A 141 13.06 -19.70 6.64
CA SER A 141 13.54 -18.59 5.81
C SER A 141 12.48 -18.21 4.76
N LEU A 142 12.47 -16.95 4.33
CA LEU A 142 11.61 -16.49 3.22
C LEU A 142 11.87 -17.24 1.91
N ASP A 143 13.09 -17.76 1.72
CA ASP A 143 13.49 -18.49 0.53
C ASP A 143 12.87 -19.89 0.52
N THR A 144 12.94 -20.65 1.63
CA THR A 144 12.32 -21.98 1.76
C THR A 144 10.83 -21.93 1.41
N SER A 145 10.11 -20.93 1.93
CA SER A 145 8.68 -20.73 1.62
C SER A 145 8.42 -20.47 0.13
N HIS A 146 9.32 -19.76 -0.54
CA HIS A 146 9.23 -19.49 -1.98
C HIS A 146 9.50 -20.75 -2.81
N GLN A 147 10.51 -21.54 -2.44
CA GLN A 147 10.81 -22.80 -3.14
C GLN A 147 9.66 -23.81 -3.00
N VAL A 148 9.09 -23.97 -1.80
CA VAL A 148 7.89 -24.81 -1.57
C VAL A 148 6.69 -24.31 -2.39
N ALA A 149 6.49 -23.00 -2.48
CA ALA A 149 5.42 -22.43 -3.31
C ALA A 149 5.56 -22.77 -4.79
N GLN A 150 6.78 -22.68 -5.32
CA GLN A 150 7.04 -23.05 -6.71
C GLN A 150 6.90 -24.55 -6.93
N THR A 151 7.39 -25.38 -6.00
CA THR A 151 7.24 -26.83 -6.04
C THR A 151 5.77 -27.22 -6.15
N LEU A 152 4.92 -26.72 -5.25
CA LEU A 152 3.48 -27.01 -5.27
C LEU A 152 2.78 -26.53 -6.55
N LEU A 153 3.20 -25.41 -7.13
CA LEU A 153 2.65 -24.92 -8.40
C LEU A 153 3.03 -25.80 -9.58
N TRP A 154 4.27 -26.30 -9.64
CA TRP A 154 4.70 -27.27 -10.66
C TRP A 154 3.95 -28.59 -10.50
N LEU A 155 3.82 -29.09 -9.26
CA LEU A 155 3.05 -30.29 -8.96
C LEU A 155 1.57 -30.14 -9.34
N ALA A 156 0.96 -28.97 -9.12
CA ALA A 156 -0.42 -28.70 -9.51
C ALA A 156 -0.68 -28.77 -11.04
N GLN A 157 0.38 -28.74 -11.86
CA GLN A 157 0.31 -28.92 -13.31
C GLN A 157 0.52 -30.39 -13.73
N ALA A 158 0.95 -31.25 -12.82
CA ALA A 158 1.13 -32.68 -13.09
C ALA A 158 -0.22 -33.40 -13.23
N HIS A 159 -0.22 -34.55 -13.91
CA HIS A 159 -1.42 -35.37 -14.12
C HIS A 159 -1.68 -36.38 -12.98
N ASP A 160 -0.77 -36.50 -12.02
CA ASP A 160 -0.89 -37.42 -10.90
C ASP A 160 -1.61 -36.76 -9.71
N HIS A 161 -2.89 -37.09 -9.55
CA HIS A 161 -3.75 -36.50 -8.53
C HIS A 161 -3.38 -36.95 -7.11
N ASP A 162 -2.92 -38.18 -6.92
CA ASP A 162 -2.57 -38.71 -5.59
C ASP A 162 -1.35 -37.97 -5.04
N VAL A 163 -0.37 -37.70 -5.91
CA VAL A 163 0.84 -36.97 -5.56
C VAL A 163 0.55 -35.49 -5.27
N ILE A 164 -0.37 -34.87 -5.99
CA ILE A 164 -0.81 -33.49 -5.72
C ILE A 164 -1.46 -33.38 -4.34
N GLU A 165 -2.36 -34.31 -4.02
CA GLU A 165 -3.06 -34.38 -2.74
C GLU A 165 -2.08 -34.56 -1.58
N GLN A 166 -1.16 -35.51 -1.70
CA GLN A 166 -0.09 -35.72 -0.73
C GLN A 166 0.77 -34.47 -0.54
N ALA A 167 1.16 -33.79 -1.61
CA ALA A 167 2.00 -32.59 -1.54
C ALA A 167 1.30 -31.43 -0.81
N VAL A 168 0.01 -31.20 -1.10
CA VAL A 168 -0.80 -30.16 -0.45
C VAL A 168 -1.01 -30.46 1.02
N LEU A 169 -1.33 -31.71 1.37
CA LEU A 169 -1.48 -32.14 2.77
C LEU A 169 -0.16 -32.04 3.52
N THR A 170 0.95 -32.41 2.90
CA THR A 170 2.30 -32.23 3.47
C THR A 170 2.57 -30.75 3.73
N ALA A 171 2.31 -29.87 2.76
CA ALA A 171 2.50 -28.43 2.96
C ALA A 171 1.63 -27.85 4.10
N ALA A 172 0.38 -28.31 4.24
CA ALA A 172 -0.49 -27.95 5.36
C ALA A 172 0.06 -28.49 6.70
N LYS A 173 0.43 -29.78 6.71
CA LYS A 173 1.06 -30.49 7.84
C LYS A 173 2.34 -29.85 8.31
N HIS A 174 3.15 -29.23 7.43
CA HIS A 174 4.39 -28.55 7.80
C HIS A 174 4.20 -27.06 8.12
N GLY A 175 2.99 -26.51 7.95
CA GLY A 175 2.63 -25.14 8.34
C GLY A 175 2.81 -24.08 7.26
N PHE A 176 2.91 -24.46 5.99
CA PHE A 176 3.03 -23.53 4.86
C PHE A 176 1.69 -22.89 4.46
N ALA A 177 0.88 -22.47 5.44
CA ALA A 177 -0.47 -21.94 5.21
C ALA A 177 -0.52 -20.77 4.21
N ARG A 178 0.49 -19.89 4.22
CA ARG A 178 0.59 -18.73 3.31
C ARG A 178 0.81 -19.09 1.84
N VAL A 179 1.31 -20.28 1.56
CA VAL A 179 1.63 -20.78 0.23
C VAL A 179 0.41 -21.39 -0.45
N LEU A 180 -0.41 -22.11 0.31
CA LEU A 180 -1.60 -22.85 -0.13
C LEU A 180 -2.61 -22.05 -0.99
N PRO A 181 -2.88 -20.73 -0.77
CA PRO A 181 -3.91 -20.03 -1.52
C PRO A 181 -3.71 -20.02 -3.03
N HIS A 182 -2.46 -19.99 -3.51
CA HIS A 182 -2.17 -19.99 -4.96
C HIS A 182 -2.30 -21.39 -5.54
N THR A 183 -1.73 -22.38 -4.88
CA THR A 183 -1.79 -23.79 -5.29
C THR A 183 -3.22 -24.32 -5.30
N LEU A 184 -3.98 -24.12 -4.22
CA LEU A 184 -5.39 -24.54 -4.15
C LEU A 184 -6.24 -23.84 -5.22
N SER A 185 -5.95 -22.57 -5.55
CA SER A 185 -6.64 -21.89 -6.66
C SER A 185 -6.37 -22.58 -8.01
N ALA A 186 -5.14 -23.02 -8.26
CA ALA A 186 -4.79 -23.71 -9.51
C ALA A 186 -5.43 -25.10 -9.59
N ILE A 187 -5.33 -25.88 -8.51
CA ILE A 187 -5.84 -27.25 -8.42
C ILE A 187 -7.38 -27.30 -8.57
N TYR A 188 -8.09 -26.40 -7.87
CA TYR A 188 -9.56 -26.34 -7.91
C TYR A 188 -10.11 -25.64 -9.16
N GLN A 189 -9.29 -24.85 -9.86
CA GLN A 189 -9.64 -24.36 -11.19
C GLN A 189 -9.46 -25.46 -12.25
N GLY A 190 -8.45 -26.31 -12.11
CA GLY A 190 -8.13 -27.40 -13.04
C GLY A 190 -8.62 -28.78 -12.55
N PRO A 191 -7.72 -29.74 -12.30
CA PRO A 191 -8.01 -31.17 -12.25
C PRO A 191 -9.01 -31.61 -11.17
N PHE A 192 -8.92 -31.03 -9.96
CA PHE A 192 -9.78 -31.46 -8.85
C PHE A 192 -11.16 -30.81 -8.90
N GLY A 193 -11.28 -29.66 -9.55
CA GLY A 193 -12.54 -28.92 -9.63
C GLY A 193 -13.67 -29.71 -10.28
N GLY A 194 -13.35 -30.64 -11.18
CA GLY A 194 -14.32 -31.49 -11.90
C GLY A 194 -14.79 -32.73 -11.13
N SER A 195 -14.12 -33.11 -10.04
CA SER A 195 -14.43 -34.28 -9.23
C SER A 195 -14.95 -33.87 -7.83
N PRO A 196 -16.28 -33.79 -7.62
CA PRO A 196 -16.86 -33.19 -6.42
C PRO A 196 -16.45 -33.89 -5.11
N HIS A 197 -16.46 -35.23 -5.08
CA HIS A 197 -16.09 -36.00 -3.88
C HIS A 197 -14.60 -35.87 -3.51
N ARG A 198 -13.72 -35.77 -4.51
CA ARG A 198 -12.28 -35.61 -4.30
C ARG A 198 -11.91 -34.18 -3.89
N ALA A 199 -12.57 -33.19 -4.48
CA ALA A 199 -12.45 -31.79 -4.08
C ALA A 199 -12.91 -31.56 -2.63
N GLN A 200 -13.97 -32.26 -2.23
CA GLN A 200 -14.53 -32.20 -0.87
C GLN A 200 -13.58 -32.85 0.15
N SER A 201 -13.14 -34.09 -0.10
CA SER A 201 -12.25 -34.83 0.80
C SER A 201 -10.92 -34.10 1.02
N LEU A 202 -10.29 -33.60 -0.06
CA LEU A 202 -9.08 -32.80 0.03
C LEU A 202 -9.30 -31.52 0.85
N TRP A 203 -10.42 -30.82 0.65
CA TRP A 203 -10.71 -29.60 1.40
C TRP A 203 -10.86 -29.87 2.89
N CYS A 204 -11.61 -30.91 3.27
CA CYS A 204 -11.79 -31.30 4.67
C CYS A 204 -10.44 -31.65 5.31
N ALA A 205 -9.63 -32.48 4.64
CA ALA A 205 -8.32 -32.88 5.14
C ALA A 205 -7.37 -31.68 5.32
N VAL A 206 -7.37 -30.71 4.39
CA VAL A 206 -6.57 -29.48 4.53
C VAL A 206 -7.05 -28.61 5.70
N VAL A 207 -8.36 -28.50 5.91
CA VAL A 207 -8.92 -27.71 7.03
C VAL A 207 -8.56 -28.34 8.37
N ASP A 208 -8.60 -29.67 8.48
CA ASP A 208 -8.24 -30.39 9.70
C ASP A 208 -6.76 -30.17 10.07
N GLU A 209 -5.86 -30.27 9.07
CA GLU A 209 -4.42 -30.02 9.26
C GLU A 209 -4.10 -28.56 9.63
N LEU A 210 -4.79 -27.59 9.02
CA LEU A 210 -4.60 -26.17 9.34
C LEU A 210 -5.14 -25.81 10.73
N ARG A 211 -6.21 -26.48 11.19
CA ARG A 211 -6.76 -26.31 12.54
C ARG A 211 -5.90 -26.95 13.62
N ALA A 212 -5.31 -28.11 13.34
CA ALA A 212 -4.35 -28.73 14.25
C ALA A 212 -3.13 -27.83 14.54
N ARG A 213 -2.93 -26.77 13.76
CA ARG A 213 -1.86 -25.77 13.91
C ARG A 213 -2.34 -24.37 14.32
N ASP A 214 -3.54 -24.26 14.90
CA ASP A 214 -4.11 -22.99 15.38
C ASP A 214 -4.18 -21.87 14.32
N THR A 215 -4.48 -22.23 13.07
CA THR A 215 -4.65 -21.22 12.00
C THR A 215 -5.92 -20.41 12.22
N ASP A 216 -5.82 -19.09 12.06
CA ASP A 216 -6.92 -18.14 12.20
C ASP A 216 -8.15 -18.48 11.33
N VAL A 217 -9.33 -18.41 11.94
CA VAL A 217 -10.64 -18.62 11.30
C VAL A 217 -10.88 -17.59 10.19
N GLU A 218 -10.38 -16.35 10.33
CA GLU A 218 -10.48 -15.33 9.28
C GLU A 218 -9.71 -15.76 8.02
N PHE A 219 -8.52 -16.34 8.21
CA PHE A 219 -7.71 -16.87 7.11
C PHE A 219 -8.39 -18.04 6.41
N LEU A 220 -8.94 -18.99 7.17
CA LEU A 220 -9.69 -20.13 6.62
C LEU A 220 -10.93 -19.67 5.84
N THR A 221 -11.65 -18.67 6.35
CA THR A 221 -12.79 -18.06 5.65
C THR A 221 -12.36 -17.43 4.32
N HIS A 222 -11.25 -16.69 4.30
CA HIS A 222 -10.71 -16.12 3.08
C HIS A 222 -10.27 -17.18 2.07
N LEU A 223 -9.64 -18.25 2.55
CA LEU A 223 -9.18 -19.37 1.75
C LEU A 223 -10.36 -20.12 1.11
N TYR A 224 -11.39 -20.41 1.90
CA TYR A 224 -12.62 -21.08 1.44
C TYR A 224 -13.29 -20.31 0.29
N GLY A 225 -13.52 -19.01 0.47
CA GLY A 225 -14.10 -18.18 -0.59
C GLY A 225 -13.21 -18.11 -1.85
N ARG A 226 -11.89 -18.25 -1.70
CA ARG A 226 -10.96 -18.27 -2.84
C ARG A 226 -11.04 -19.60 -3.63
N VAL A 227 -11.15 -20.72 -2.94
CA VAL A 227 -11.34 -22.06 -3.54
C VAL A 227 -12.65 -22.13 -4.31
N VAL A 228 -13.76 -21.71 -3.70
CA VAL A 228 -15.08 -21.67 -4.35
C VAL A 228 -15.05 -20.82 -5.62
N ARG A 229 -14.43 -19.64 -5.58
CA ARG A 229 -14.24 -18.80 -6.78
C ARG A 229 -13.38 -19.45 -7.86
N ALA A 230 -12.40 -20.27 -7.47
CA ALA A 230 -11.56 -20.98 -8.43
C ALA A 230 -12.38 -22.04 -9.19
N GLN A 231 -13.25 -22.78 -8.51
CA GLN A 231 -14.15 -23.75 -9.16
C GLN A 231 -15.14 -23.10 -10.11
N VAL A 232 -15.75 -21.98 -9.69
CA VAL A 232 -16.67 -21.21 -10.55
C VAL A 232 -15.94 -20.69 -11.80
N ARG A 233 -14.69 -20.25 -11.68
CA ARG A 233 -13.86 -19.82 -12.82
C ARG A 233 -13.42 -20.99 -13.72
N GLY A 234 -13.24 -22.16 -13.14
CA GLY A 234 -12.98 -23.42 -13.84
C GLY A 234 -14.19 -23.94 -14.62
N ARG A 235 -15.37 -23.29 -14.49
CA ARG A 235 -16.65 -23.71 -15.11
C ARG A 235 -17.12 -25.09 -14.67
N HIS A 236 -16.78 -25.50 -13.45
CA HIS A 236 -17.21 -26.78 -12.89
C HIS A 236 -18.68 -26.71 -12.45
N HIS A 237 -19.45 -27.76 -12.74
CA HIS A 237 -20.91 -27.79 -12.54
C HIS A 237 -21.36 -27.84 -11.07
N MET A 238 -20.48 -28.31 -10.17
CA MET A 238 -20.76 -28.40 -8.74
C MET A 238 -19.59 -27.81 -7.96
N SER A 239 -19.86 -26.86 -7.06
CA SER A 239 -18.84 -26.30 -6.17
C SER A 239 -18.72 -27.11 -4.87
N ILE A 240 -17.58 -26.98 -4.17
CA ILE A 240 -17.45 -27.54 -2.82
C ILE A 240 -18.50 -26.96 -1.86
N HIS A 241 -18.96 -25.74 -2.12
CA HIS A 241 -20.00 -25.10 -1.31
C HIS A 241 -21.34 -25.83 -1.46
N ASP A 242 -21.70 -26.22 -2.68
CA ASP A 242 -22.96 -26.92 -2.96
C ASP A 242 -22.92 -28.39 -2.50
N THR A 243 -21.75 -29.04 -2.61
CA THR A 243 -21.57 -30.44 -2.19
C THR A 243 -21.52 -30.58 -0.66
N LEU A 244 -20.86 -29.66 0.04
CA LEU A 244 -20.80 -29.66 1.51
C LEU A 244 -22.15 -29.32 2.15
N LEU A 245 -22.97 -28.47 1.52
CA LEU A 245 -24.27 -28.05 2.07
C LEU A 245 -25.46 -28.93 1.65
N GLY A 246 -25.25 -29.95 0.78
CA GLY A 246 -26.32 -30.78 0.24
C GLY A 246 -27.17 -30.08 -0.84
N ARG A 247 -27.95 -30.87 -1.61
CA ARG A 247 -28.79 -30.37 -2.71
C ARG A 247 -29.85 -29.41 -2.14
N ARG A 248 -30.04 -28.27 -2.81
CA ARG A 248 -30.97 -27.21 -2.41
C ARG A 248 -32.42 -27.70 -2.52
N GLU A 249 -33.01 -28.15 -1.42
CA GLU A 249 -34.47 -28.21 -1.30
C GLU A 249 -35.00 -26.78 -1.10
N SER A 250 -36.06 -26.44 -1.81
CA SER A 250 -36.56 -25.08 -1.94
C SER A 250 -37.11 -24.55 -0.61
N GLY A 251 -36.41 -23.62 0.04
CA GLY A 251 -36.96 -22.82 1.14
C GLY A 251 -36.01 -22.56 2.32
N GLU A 252 -34.98 -23.39 2.52
CA GLU A 252 -34.15 -23.32 3.73
C GLU A 252 -33.05 -22.24 3.66
N SER A 253 -32.89 -21.48 4.75
CA SER A 253 -31.80 -20.52 4.90
C SER A 253 -30.44 -21.22 5.02
N VAL A 254 -29.35 -20.53 4.65
CA VAL A 254 -27.98 -21.07 4.77
C VAL A 254 -27.60 -21.32 6.23
N ALA A 255 -28.16 -20.53 7.16
CA ALA A 255 -27.92 -20.65 8.59
C ALA A 255 -28.59 -21.91 9.19
N GLU A 256 -29.81 -22.24 8.78
CA GLU A 256 -30.53 -23.45 9.21
C GLU A 256 -29.84 -24.74 8.70
N ARG A 257 -29.31 -24.71 7.48
CA ARG A 257 -28.57 -25.85 6.90
C ARG A 257 -27.24 -26.14 7.58
N MET A 258 -26.54 -25.10 8.04
CA MET A 258 -25.29 -25.27 8.80
C MET A 258 -25.49 -25.93 10.18
N GLN A 259 -26.70 -25.90 10.74
CA GLN A 259 -27.04 -26.52 12.02
C GLN A 259 -27.35 -28.02 11.92
N ASN A 260 -27.84 -28.51 10.77
CA ASN A 260 -28.36 -29.88 10.64
C ASN A 260 -27.31 -30.96 10.26
N THR A 261 -26.10 -30.60 9.82
CA THR A 261 -25.05 -31.57 9.42
C THR A 261 -23.83 -31.50 10.35
N LYS A 262 -23.86 -32.31 11.43
CA LYS A 262 -22.81 -32.35 12.48
C LYS A 262 -21.39 -32.71 11.97
N LEU A 263 -21.26 -33.35 10.80
CA LEU A 263 -19.96 -33.72 10.19
C LEU A 263 -19.41 -32.67 9.21
N VAL A 264 -20.23 -31.72 8.73
CA VAL A 264 -19.84 -30.77 7.66
C VAL A 264 -19.73 -29.31 8.13
N ALA A 265 -20.34 -28.97 9.27
CA ALA A 265 -20.23 -27.64 9.90
C ALA A 265 -18.79 -27.20 10.21
N ARG A 266 -17.84 -28.14 10.30
CA ARG A 266 -16.43 -27.87 10.56
C ARG A 266 -15.67 -27.37 9.32
N ALA A 267 -16.03 -27.70 8.09
CA ALA A 267 -15.26 -27.32 6.90
C ALA A 267 -15.93 -26.22 6.05
N VAL A 268 -17.11 -25.74 6.45
CA VAL A 268 -17.84 -24.68 5.75
C VAL A 268 -17.62 -23.34 6.44
N PHE A 269 -17.34 -22.30 5.65
CA PHE A 269 -17.12 -20.93 6.14
C PHE A 269 -18.06 -19.95 5.44
N PRO A 270 -18.42 -18.82 6.08
CA PRO A 270 -19.27 -17.82 5.46
C PRO A 270 -18.62 -17.26 4.19
N LEU A 271 -19.39 -17.16 3.11
CA LEU A 271 -18.93 -16.59 1.84
C LEU A 271 -19.10 -15.07 1.84
N ASP A 272 -18.20 -14.36 1.18
CA ASP A 272 -18.41 -12.94 0.90
C ASP A 272 -19.51 -12.76 -0.14
N ILE A 273 -20.23 -11.64 -0.06
CA ILE A 273 -21.33 -11.26 -0.98
C ILE A 273 -20.95 -11.47 -2.46
N ARG A 274 -19.67 -11.25 -2.79
CA ARG A 274 -19.15 -11.45 -4.13
C ARG A 274 -19.09 -12.92 -4.55
N THR A 275 -18.70 -13.82 -3.66
CA THR A 275 -18.63 -15.25 -3.97
C THR A 275 -20.02 -15.87 -3.99
N GLU A 276 -20.91 -15.46 -3.09
CA GLU A 276 -22.32 -15.88 -3.13
C GLU A 276 -22.99 -15.50 -4.45
N ALA A 277 -22.83 -14.25 -4.89
CA ALA A 277 -23.46 -13.80 -6.12
C ALA A 277 -22.78 -14.41 -7.37
N LEU A 278 -21.47 -14.75 -7.30
CA LEU A 278 -20.83 -15.57 -8.33
C LEU A 278 -21.42 -16.99 -8.42
N LEU A 279 -21.72 -17.62 -7.28
CA LEU A 279 -22.37 -18.94 -7.24
C LEU A 279 -23.80 -18.91 -7.81
N ARG A 280 -24.54 -17.82 -7.58
CA ARG A 280 -25.88 -17.62 -8.15
C ARG A 280 -25.88 -17.34 -9.66
N GLY A 281 -24.71 -17.30 -10.31
CA GLY A 281 -24.59 -16.90 -11.71
C GLY A 281 -24.87 -15.41 -11.94
N GLU A 282 -25.00 -14.62 -10.87
CA GLU A 282 -25.19 -13.18 -10.97
C GLU A 282 -23.85 -12.53 -11.36
N ASN A 283 -23.89 -11.67 -12.37
CA ASN A 283 -22.76 -10.81 -12.67
C ASN A 283 -22.58 -9.84 -11.50
N VAL A 284 -21.71 -10.16 -10.54
CA VAL A 284 -21.31 -9.27 -9.44
C VAL A 284 -20.48 -8.13 -10.01
N ARG A 285 -21.14 -7.24 -10.73
CA ARG A 285 -20.63 -5.90 -10.95
C ARG A 285 -20.73 -5.24 -9.57
N PRO A 286 -19.62 -4.82 -8.94
CA PRO A 286 -19.74 -3.98 -7.77
C PRO A 286 -20.68 -2.83 -8.11
N ARG A 287 -21.54 -2.47 -7.16
CA ARG A 287 -22.50 -1.36 -7.30
C ARG A 287 -21.83 -0.23 -8.08
N ARG A 288 -22.42 0.13 -9.21
CA ARG A 288 -21.90 1.17 -10.12
C ARG A 288 -21.55 2.40 -9.27
N GLY A 289 -20.26 2.79 -9.24
CA GLY A 289 -19.81 3.93 -8.43
C GLY A 289 -19.27 3.60 -7.03
N ALA A 290 -19.12 2.33 -6.65
CA ALA A 290 -18.40 1.95 -5.44
C ALA A 290 -16.96 2.51 -5.46
N ARG A 291 -16.52 3.08 -4.34
CA ARG A 291 -15.19 3.73 -4.25
C ARG A 291 -14.08 2.67 -4.20
N MET A 292 -12.92 3.03 -4.73
CA MET A 292 -11.68 2.25 -4.65
C MET A 292 -11.39 1.77 -3.21
N SER A 293 -11.10 0.47 -3.06
CA SER A 293 -10.87 -0.18 -1.76
C SER A 293 -9.64 0.38 -1.04
N LEU A 294 -9.60 0.27 0.31
CA LEU A 294 -8.45 0.71 1.10
C LEU A 294 -7.16 -0.02 0.66
N ARG A 295 -7.25 -1.34 0.46
CA ARG A 295 -6.15 -2.17 -0.02
C ARG A 295 -5.58 -1.66 -1.35
N ASP A 296 -6.44 -1.31 -2.31
CA ASP A 296 -5.98 -0.78 -3.60
C ASP A 296 -5.34 0.60 -3.46
N ARG A 297 -5.83 1.44 -2.54
CA ARG A 297 -5.24 2.75 -2.22
C ARG A 297 -3.84 2.60 -1.63
N ASP A 298 -3.65 1.63 -0.75
CA ASP A 298 -2.35 1.36 -0.13
C ASP A 298 -1.37 0.78 -1.14
N ARG A 299 -1.81 -0.15 -2.00
CA ARG A 299 -1.02 -0.67 -3.12
C ARG A 299 -0.60 0.44 -4.08
N PHE A 300 -1.53 1.31 -4.48
CA PHE A 300 -1.23 2.45 -5.33
C PHE A 300 -0.20 3.37 -4.65
N SER A 301 -0.38 3.69 -3.37
CA SER A 301 0.51 4.56 -2.60
C SER A 301 1.89 3.95 -2.40
N HIS A 302 1.99 2.62 -2.29
CA HIS A 302 3.26 1.89 -2.28
C HIS A 302 3.99 2.05 -3.62
N HIS A 303 3.32 1.76 -4.74
CA HIS A 303 3.94 1.88 -6.07
C HIS A 303 4.28 3.33 -6.44
N ALA A 304 3.46 4.30 -6.02
CA ALA A 304 3.75 5.73 -6.19
C ALA A 304 5.02 6.17 -5.45
N ARG A 305 5.27 5.62 -4.26
CA ARG A 305 6.52 5.86 -3.52
C ARG A 305 7.73 5.20 -4.18
N ALA A 306 7.54 4.04 -4.79
CA ALA A 306 8.58 3.34 -5.54
C ALA A 306 8.86 3.95 -6.93
N GLY A 307 8.01 4.86 -7.42
CA GLY A 307 8.15 5.43 -8.78
C GLY A 307 7.71 4.47 -9.90
N ASP A 308 7.04 3.36 -9.57
CA ASP A 308 6.66 2.33 -10.54
C ASP A 308 5.35 2.70 -11.26
N LEU A 309 5.50 3.41 -12.38
CA LEU A 309 4.38 3.83 -13.22
C LEU A 309 3.59 2.62 -13.76
N ALA A 310 4.24 1.52 -14.15
CA ALA A 310 3.57 0.37 -14.74
C ALA A 310 2.58 -0.27 -13.74
N ARG A 311 3.02 -0.48 -12.50
CA ARG A 311 2.18 -1.03 -11.43
C ARG A 311 1.11 -0.04 -10.97
N MET A 312 1.41 1.26 -10.89
CA MET A 312 0.39 2.28 -10.59
C MET A 312 -0.78 2.25 -11.60
N ARG A 313 -0.48 2.19 -12.90
CA ARG A 313 -1.52 2.06 -13.96
C ARG A 313 -2.27 0.74 -13.84
N SER A 314 -1.57 -0.35 -13.57
CA SER A 314 -2.18 -1.68 -13.42
C SER A 314 -3.22 -1.70 -12.30
N VAL A 315 -2.92 -1.10 -11.14
CA VAL A 315 -3.88 -0.94 -10.04
C VAL A 315 -5.12 -0.16 -10.50
N LEU A 316 -4.94 1.02 -11.12
CA LEU A 316 -6.08 1.82 -11.57
C LEU A 316 -6.89 1.15 -12.69
N LEU A 317 -6.26 0.40 -13.58
CA LEU A 317 -6.94 -0.39 -14.60
C LEU A 317 -7.74 -1.54 -13.98
N GLY A 318 -7.22 -2.17 -12.92
CA GLY A 318 -7.90 -3.19 -12.14
C GLY A 318 -9.14 -2.63 -11.44
N VAL A 319 -8.98 -1.52 -10.71
CA VAL A 319 -10.06 -0.77 -10.04
C VAL A 319 -11.15 -0.37 -11.04
N ALA A 320 -10.76 0.31 -12.12
CA ALA A 320 -11.68 0.71 -13.17
C ALA A 320 -12.32 -0.49 -13.86
N GLY A 321 -11.57 -1.58 -14.07
CA GLY A 321 -12.02 -2.84 -14.68
C GLY A 321 -13.07 -3.57 -13.86
N GLN A 322 -12.91 -3.54 -12.53
CA GLN A 322 -13.91 -4.03 -11.59
C GLN A 322 -15.16 -3.15 -11.58
N GLY A 323 -15.14 -1.91 -12.08
CA GLY A 323 -16.30 -1.01 -12.04
C GLY A 323 -16.34 -0.12 -10.79
N THR A 324 -15.26 -0.14 -10.00
CA THR A 324 -15.08 0.78 -8.87
C THR A 324 -14.45 2.09 -9.35
N MET A 325 -14.85 3.21 -8.74
CA MET A 325 -14.39 4.54 -9.13
C MET A 325 -13.06 4.87 -8.42
N PRO A 326 -11.95 5.06 -9.17
CA PRO A 326 -10.72 5.57 -8.58
C PRO A 326 -10.90 7.04 -8.18
N SER A 327 -10.29 7.45 -7.08
CA SER A 327 -10.36 8.85 -6.67
C SER A 327 -9.57 9.76 -7.62
N VAL A 328 -10.04 11.00 -7.79
CA VAL A 328 -9.38 12.04 -8.61
C VAL A 328 -7.89 12.18 -8.23
N GLU A 329 -7.57 12.18 -6.93
CA GLU A 329 -6.20 12.33 -6.44
C GLU A 329 -5.24 11.23 -6.90
N HIS A 330 -5.71 9.97 -6.99
CA HIS A 330 -4.88 8.85 -7.42
C HIS A 330 -4.62 8.94 -8.93
N VAL A 331 -5.67 9.21 -9.72
CA VAL A 331 -5.53 9.41 -11.17
C VAL A 331 -4.63 10.62 -11.45
N ALA A 332 -4.84 11.75 -10.76
CA ALA A 332 -4.03 12.96 -10.92
C ALA A 332 -2.57 12.75 -10.53
N THR A 333 -2.29 11.92 -9.52
CA THR A 333 -0.91 11.59 -9.12
C THR A 333 -0.22 10.77 -10.19
N LEU A 334 -0.90 9.77 -10.77
CA LEU A 334 -0.35 9.03 -11.91
C LEU A 334 -0.07 9.96 -13.10
N LEU A 335 -1.02 10.82 -13.45
CA LEU A 335 -0.87 11.78 -14.54
C LEU A 335 0.31 12.73 -14.32
N CYS A 336 0.42 13.29 -13.12
CA CYS A 336 1.49 14.21 -12.72
C CYS A 336 2.89 13.55 -12.79
N MET A 337 3.00 12.28 -12.40
CA MET A 337 4.25 11.54 -12.50
C MET A 337 4.56 11.17 -13.95
N ALA A 338 3.58 10.63 -14.68
CA ALA A 338 3.75 10.23 -16.07
C ALA A 338 4.07 11.42 -17.00
N ALA A 339 3.52 12.61 -16.73
CA ALA A 339 3.72 13.80 -17.56
C ALA A 339 5.17 14.30 -17.60
N ARG A 340 5.98 13.95 -16.59
CA ARG A 340 7.42 14.24 -16.52
C ARG A 340 8.23 13.46 -17.55
N HIS A 341 7.66 12.39 -18.10
CA HIS A 341 8.30 11.53 -19.06
C HIS A 341 7.61 11.66 -20.42
N GLU A 342 8.39 11.77 -21.49
CA GLU A 342 7.88 11.67 -22.86
C GLU A 342 7.53 10.22 -23.22
N HIS A 343 8.33 9.29 -22.69
CA HIS A 343 8.22 7.86 -22.87
C HIS A 343 8.31 7.15 -21.51
N VAL A 344 7.51 6.11 -21.33
CA VAL A 344 7.48 5.26 -20.13
C VAL A 344 8.05 3.89 -20.49
N ASP A 345 8.99 3.42 -19.69
CA ASP A 345 9.58 2.10 -19.83
C ASP A 345 8.66 1.07 -19.17
N MET A 346 8.24 0.07 -19.96
CA MET A 346 7.39 -1.02 -19.50
C MET A 346 8.29 -2.21 -19.12
N PRO A 347 8.11 -2.80 -17.92
CA PRO A 347 8.89 -3.97 -17.52
C PRO A 347 8.58 -5.17 -18.42
N ALA A 348 9.53 -6.10 -18.49
CA ALA A 348 9.30 -7.38 -19.14
C ALA A 348 8.10 -8.10 -18.50
N SER A 349 7.35 -8.82 -19.33
CA SER A 349 6.25 -9.69 -18.95
C SER A 349 6.44 -11.04 -19.63
N ASP A 350 5.75 -12.07 -19.18
CA ASP A 350 5.85 -13.43 -19.72
C ASP A 350 5.62 -13.51 -21.24
N THR A 351 4.94 -12.50 -21.80
CA THR A 351 4.59 -12.44 -23.23
C THR A 351 5.40 -11.41 -24.03
N LYS A 352 6.11 -10.48 -23.38
CA LYS A 352 6.83 -9.38 -24.06
C LYS A 352 8.09 -8.95 -23.29
N PRO A 353 9.23 -8.76 -23.99
CA PRO A 353 10.42 -8.16 -23.39
C PRO A 353 10.14 -6.72 -22.94
N ALA A 354 11.01 -6.17 -22.09
CA ALA A 354 10.90 -4.78 -21.68
C ALA A 354 10.91 -3.86 -22.90
N TYR A 355 9.99 -2.88 -22.94
CA TYR A 355 9.80 -2.04 -24.11
C TYR A 355 9.40 -0.62 -23.74
N ARG A 356 9.71 0.34 -24.63
CA ARG A 356 9.47 1.76 -24.40
C ARG A 356 8.21 2.22 -25.14
N VAL A 357 7.35 2.96 -24.45
CA VAL A 357 6.07 3.43 -25.00
C VAL A 357 5.91 4.92 -24.79
N SER A 358 5.37 5.65 -25.76
CA SER A 358 5.02 7.06 -25.54
C SER A 358 4.01 7.21 -24.41
N THR A 359 4.14 8.27 -23.59
CA THR A 359 3.26 8.50 -22.44
C THR A 359 1.78 8.54 -22.83
N GLY A 360 1.47 9.05 -24.03
CA GLY A 360 0.11 9.04 -24.57
C GLY A 360 -0.45 7.63 -24.79
N MET A 361 0.33 6.73 -25.40
CA MET A 361 -0.07 5.34 -25.61
C MET A 361 -0.12 4.56 -24.29
N TYR A 362 0.78 4.88 -23.36
CA TYR A 362 0.75 4.34 -22.01
C TYR A 362 -0.53 4.71 -21.24
N LEU A 363 -1.02 5.96 -21.36
CA LEU A 363 -2.23 6.41 -20.67
C LEU A 363 -3.54 6.05 -21.39
N ARG A 364 -3.50 5.75 -22.69
CA ARG A 364 -4.68 5.53 -23.55
C ARG A 364 -5.63 4.44 -23.02
N PRO A 365 -5.20 3.25 -22.57
CA PRO A 365 -6.11 2.23 -22.05
C PRO A 365 -6.87 2.69 -20.81
N LEU A 366 -6.18 3.38 -19.90
CA LEU A 366 -6.80 3.91 -18.69
C LEU A 366 -7.78 5.03 -19.02
N ARG A 367 -7.38 5.97 -19.89
CA ARG A 367 -8.25 7.04 -20.37
C ARG A 367 -9.55 6.50 -20.97
N ARG A 368 -9.46 5.53 -21.88
CA ARG A 368 -10.65 4.91 -22.51
C ARG A 368 -11.60 4.33 -21.48
N ARG A 369 -11.08 3.58 -20.49
CA ARG A 369 -11.90 2.99 -19.42
C ARG A 369 -12.53 4.03 -18.50
N LEU A 370 -11.79 5.08 -18.15
CA LEU A 370 -12.31 6.12 -17.24
C LEU A 370 -13.35 7.00 -17.94
N VAL A 371 -13.11 7.41 -19.19
CA VAL A 371 -14.07 8.23 -19.94
C VAL A 371 -15.38 7.47 -20.19
N SER A 372 -15.32 6.18 -20.51
CA SER A 372 -16.54 5.40 -20.78
C SER A 372 -17.35 5.07 -19.52
N ARG A 373 -16.70 4.89 -18.37
CA ARG A 373 -17.36 4.47 -17.12
C ARG A 373 -17.67 5.61 -16.16
N PHE A 374 -16.84 6.66 -16.15
CA PHE A 374 -16.90 7.76 -15.20
C PHE A 374 -16.70 9.10 -15.95
N PRO A 375 -17.76 9.63 -16.59
CA PRO A 375 -17.69 10.89 -17.32
C PRO A 375 -17.10 12.02 -16.46
N GLY A 376 -16.17 12.79 -17.03
CA GLY A 376 -15.53 13.94 -16.38
C GLY A 376 -14.44 13.62 -15.34
N LEU A 377 -14.26 12.35 -14.94
CA LEU A 377 -13.19 11.96 -14.01
C LEU A 377 -11.81 12.20 -14.60
N TRP A 378 -11.62 11.85 -15.87
CA TRP A 378 -10.34 12.03 -16.56
C TRP A 378 -9.96 13.51 -16.68
N GLU A 379 -10.90 14.35 -17.11
CA GLU A 379 -10.72 15.80 -17.23
C GLU A 379 -10.42 16.44 -15.88
N THR A 380 -11.19 16.11 -14.85
CA THR A 380 -10.97 16.63 -13.48
C THR A 380 -9.62 16.21 -12.91
N ALA A 381 -9.22 14.95 -13.15
CA ALA A 381 -7.90 14.46 -12.73
C ALA A 381 -6.75 15.12 -13.51
N THR A 382 -6.94 15.38 -14.80
CA THR A 382 -5.95 16.09 -15.63
C THR A 382 -5.80 17.53 -15.16
N LEU A 383 -6.90 18.22 -14.87
CA LEU A 383 -6.90 19.56 -14.29
C LEU A 383 -6.12 19.60 -12.97
N ARG A 384 -6.36 18.64 -12.08
CA ARG A 384 -5.64 18.51 -10.81
C ARG A 384 -4.16 18.16 -11.02
N ALA A 385 -3.82 17.34 -12.00
CA ALA A 385 -2.43 17.00 -12.29
C ALA A 385 -1.63 18.25 -12.69
N ARG A 386 -2.18 19.11 -13.55
CA ARG A 386 -1.55 20.38 -13.95
C ARG A 386 -1.34 21.33 -12.77
N GLU A 387 -2.34 21.49 -11.92
CA GLU A 387 -2.20 22.30 -10.71
C GLU A 387 -1.12 21.73 -9.76
N LYS A 388 -1.00 20.40 -9.64
CA LYS A 388 0.06 19.75 -8.85
C LYS A 388 1.46 19.93 -9.46
N GLU A 389 1.57 19.89 -10.78
CA GLU A 389 2.82 20.17 -11.52
C GLU A 389 3.28 21.64 -11.35
N GLY A 390 2.37 22.54 -10.96
CA GLY A 390 2.62 23.97 -10.90
C GLY A 390 2.27 24.70 -12.21
N ASP A 391 1.79 23.98 -13.22
CA ASP A 391 1.31 24.50 -14.50
C ASP A 391 -0.13 25.05 -14.34
N TRP A 392 -0.24 26.19 -13.64
CA TRP A 392 -1.53 26.85 -13.43
C TRP A 392 -2.11 27.40 -14.75
N LEU A 393 -1.27 27.85 -15.68
CA LEU A 393 -1.70 28.35 -16.99
C LEU A 393 -2.34 27.23 -17.83
N GLY A 394 -1.69 26.06 -17.89
CA GLY A 394 -2.24 24.87 -18.55
C GLY A 394 -3.53 24.37 -17.88
N ALA A 395 -3.66 24.51 -16.57
CA ALA A 395 -4.91 24.22 -15.86
C ALA A 395 -6.05 25.16 -16.28
N LEU A 396 -5.80 26.48 -16.40
CA LEU A 396 -6.80 27.46 -16.86
C LEU A 396 -7.19 27.25 -18.33
N ARG A 397 -6.23 26.94 -19.21
CA ARG A 397 -6.51 26.57 -20.61
C ARG A 397 -7.40 25.32 -20.70
N LEU A 398 -7.13 24.32 -19.86
CA LEU A 398 -7.94 23.11 -19.81
C LEU A 398 -9.35 23.40 -19.28
N TRP A 399 -9.46 24.27 -18.26
CA TRP A 399 -10.74 24.74 -17.73
C TRP A 399 -11.62 25.35 -18.82
N GLN A 400 -11.13 26.39 -19.50
CA GLN A 400 -11.85 27.11 -20.54
C GLN A 400 -12.31 26.21 -21.71
N ARG A 401 -11.54 25.15 -22.02
CA ARG A 401 -11.81 24.23 -23.13
C ARG A 401 -12.73 23.07 -22.79
N ARG A 402 -12.74 22.60 -21.53
CA ARG A 402 -13.39 21.32 -21.16
C ARG A 402 -14.51 21.46 -20.13
N PHE A 403 -14.59 22.57 -19.42
CA PHE A 403 -15.58 22.77 -18.37
C PHE A 403 -16.51 23.91 -18.73
N GLU A 404 -17.77 23.79 -18.29
CA GLU A 404 -18.74 24.86 -18.41
C GLU A 404 -18.37 26.03 -17.47
N PRO A 405 -18.56 27.28 -17.89
CA PRO A 405 -18.36 28.43 -17.02
C PRO A 405 -19.37 28.39 -15.88
N ILE A 406 -18.93 28.73 -14.67
CA ILE A 406 -19.80 28.83 -13.49
C ILE A 406 -19.79 30.27 -12.99
N ALA A 407 -20.91 30.72 -12.46
CA ALA A 407 -21.12 32.10 -12.06
C ALA A 407 -20.08 32.60 -11.03
N GLY A 408 -19.71 31.83 -10.01
CA GLY A 408 -18.74 32.21 -8.98
C GLY A 408 -17.27 32.13 -9.41
N VAL A 409 -16.95 31.52 -10.55
CA VAL A 409 -15.62 31.65 -11.18
C VAL A 409 -15.64 32.81 -12.16
N ARG A 410 -15.02 33.93 -11.80
CA ARG A 410 -14.96 35.13 -12.65
C ARG A 410 -14.23 34.84 -13.97
N GLN A 411 -14.98 34.64 -15.05
CA GLN A 411 -14.42 34.31 -16.36
C GLN A 411 -13.46 35.38 -16.88
N ALA A 412 -13.77 36.67 -16.66
CA ALA A 412 -12.87 37.77 -16.98
C ALA A 412 -11.47 37.63 -16.35
N ALA A 413 -11.38 37.02 -15.15
CA ALA A 413 -10.09 36.79 -14.48
C ALA A 413 -9.31 35.64 -15.12
N VAL A 414 -10.01 34.61 -15.64
CA VAL A 414 -9.41 33.53 -16.43
C VAL A 414 -8.85 34.11 -17.74
N ASP A 415 -9.66 34.90 -18.44
CA ASP A 415 -9.29 35.47 -19.74
C ASP A 415 -8.16 36.51 -19.59
N GLU A 416 -8.19 37.34 -18.56
CA GLU A 416 -7.12 38.28 -18.22
C GLU A 416 -5.77 37.57 -18.04
N LEU A 417 -5.72 36.55 -17.18
CA LEU A 417 -4.47 35.80 -16.93
C LEU A 417 -3.99 35.07 -18.17
N LEU A 418 -4.90 34.51 -18.96
CA LEU A 418 -4.57 33.84 -20.22
C LEU A 418 -4.08 34.81 -21.30
N ALA A 419 -4.58 36.04 -21.34
CA ALA A 419 -4.13 37.08 -22.27
C ALA A 419 -2.77 37.63 -21.85
N GLN A 420 -2.60 38.01 -20.58
CA GLN A 420 -1.36 38.55 -20.03
C GLN A 420 -0.17 37.59 -20.18
N HIS A 421 -0.41 36.28 -20.04
CA HIS A 421 0.63 35.25 -20.09
C HIS A 421 0.54 34.37 -21.34
N GLY A 422 -0.33 34.74 -22.29
CA GLY A 422 -0.61 33.98 -23.52
C GLY A 422 0.55 34.05 -24.51
N ALA A 423 1.16 35.23 -24.64
CA ALA A 423 2.34 35.47 -25.48
C ALA A 423 3.63 34.97 -24.84
N SER A 424 3.72 34.97 -23.51
CA SER A 424 4.92 34.59 -22.74
C SER A 424 5.08 33.08 -22.53
N SER A 425 4.21 32.25 -23.13
CA SER A 425 4.25 30.80 -22.96
C SER A 425 5.28 30.12 -23.87
N ASP A 426 6.43 30.76 -24.07
CA ASP A 426 7.71 30.09 -24.26
C ASP A 426 8.12 29.45 -22.91
N SER A 427 7.32 28.49 -22.46
CA SER A 427 7.77 27.52 -21.46
C SER A 427 8.73 26.52 -22.12
N LEU A 428 9.85 27.07 -22.62
CA LEU A 428 11.20 26.52 -22.65
C LEU A 428 11.27 24.99 -22.65
N GLN A 429 11.48 24.43 -23.85
CA GLN A 429 12.41 23.31 -24.10
C GLN A 429 12.43 22.16 -23.07
N ARG A 430 11.29 21.69 -22.56
CA ARG A 430 11.24 20.43 -21.80
C ARG A 430 10.65 19.32 -22.65
N ARG A 431 11.36 18.19 -22.74
CA ARG A 431 10.88 16.89 -23.27
C ARG A 431 9.76 16.31 -22.37
N THR A 432 8.66 17.05 -22.19
CA THR A 432 7.52 16.63 -21.36
C THR A 432 6.33 16.27 -22.23
N TYR A 433 5.52 15.33 -21.74
CA TYR A 433 4.28 14.92 -22.40
C TYR A 433 3.32 16.11 -22.61
N ALA A 434 3.30 17.05 -21.66
CA ALA A 434 2.49 18.27 -21.74
C ALA A 434 2.80 19.11 -22.98
N ALA A 435 4.09 19.35 -23.26
CA ALA A 435 4.54 20.10 -24.44
C ALA A 435 4.26 19.34 -25.74
N ALA A 436 4.42 18.01 -25.74
CA ALA A 436 4.05 17.17 -26.90
C ALA A 436 2.54 17.23 -27.20
N VAL A 437 1.68 17.22 -26.17
CA VAL A 437 0.22 17.36 -26.33
C VAL A 437 -0.16 18.76 -26.80
N ALA A 438 0.49 19.82 -26.29
CA ALA A 438 0.25 21.19 -26.74
C ALA A 438 0.59 21.37 -28.23
N ARG A 439 1.79 20.96 -28.66
CA ARG A 439 2.21 20.96 -30.08
C ARG A 439 1.25 20.17 -30.97
N ASN A 440 0.84 18.97 -30.53
CA ASN A 440 -0.14 18.17 -31.28
C ASN A 440 -1.54 18.80 -31.30
N SER A 441 -1.91 19.59 -30.29
CA SER A 441 -3.16 20.34 -30.28
C SER A 441 -3.09 21.54 -31.22
N GLU A 442 -1.95 22.23 -31.30
CA GLU A 442 -1.70 23.38 -32.18
C GLU A 442 -1.64 23.00 -33.67
N ARG A 443 -1.35 21.74 -33.97
CA ARG A 443 -1.41 21.20 -35.34
C ARG A 443 -2.81 20.82 -35.82
N ARG A 444 -3.82 20.75 -34.93
CA ARG A 444 -5.20 20.37 -35.31
C ARG A 444 -5.98 21.55 -35.86
N PRO A 445 -6.83 21.39 -36.89
CA PRO A 445 -7.73 22.44 -37.35
C PRO A 445 -8.62 23.00 -36.23
N GLY A 446 -8.92 24.31 -36.26
CA GLY A 446 -9.65 25.01 -35.19
C GLY A 446 -11.04 24.45 -34.89
N HIS A 447 -11.75 23.97 -35.91
CA HIS A 447 -13.10 23.39 -35.79
C HIS A 447 -13.11 22.09 -34.96
N GLU A 448 -12.09 21.22 -35.10
CA GLU A 448 -11.97 19.99 -34.29
C GLU A 448 -11.64 20.27 -32.81
N ARG A 449 -11.08 21.45 -32.50
CA ARG A 449 -10.74 21.84 -31.12
C ARG A 449 -11.96 22.25 -30.31
N GLN A 450 -12.98 22.82 -30.97
CA GLN A 450 -14.18 23.37 -30.34
C GLN A 450 -15.34 22.36 -30.27
N ALA A 451 -15.29 21.28 -31.05
CA ALA A 451 -16.37 20.30 -31.19
C ALA A 451 -16.60 19.35 -29.99
N ARG A 452 -15.84 19.46 -28.89
CA ARG A 452 -16.06 18.55 -27.75
C ARG A 452 -17.02 19.17 -26.74
N PRO A 453 -18.06 18.43 -26.28
CA PRO A 453 -18.95 18.94 -25.26
C PRO A 453 -18.16 19.31 -24.00
N ARG A 454 -18.50 20.48 -23.45
CA ARG A 454 -18.04 20.92 -22.13
C ARG A 454 -18.74 20.08 -21.07
N ILE A 455 -18.07 19.93 -19.94
CA ILE A 455 -18.51 19.08 -18.85
C ILE A 455 -18.88 19.97 -17.68
N MET A 456 -20.02 19.68 -17.06
CA MET A 456 -20.41 20.30 -15.80
C MET A 456 -19.32 20.06 -14.73
N PRO A 457 -18.70 21.13 -14.19
CA PRO A 457 -17.60 21.02 -13.26
C PRO A 457 -18.05 20.50 -11.89
N THR A 458 -17.28 19.54 -11.36
CA THR A 458 -17.46 19.07 -9.98
C THR A 458 -16.91 20.09 -8.98
N PRO A 459 -17.35 20.09 -7.70
CA PRO A 459 -16.78 21.00 -6.70
C PRO A 459 -15.26 20.87 -6.52
N TYR A 460 -14.75 19.67 -6.77
CA TYR A 460 -13.32 19.41 -6.77
C TYR A 460 -12.60 20.09 -7.94
N ALA A 461 -13.21 20.13 -9.13
CA ALA A 461 -12.69 20.86 -10.29
C ALA A 461 -12.68 22.37 -10.02
N VAL A 462 -13.77 22.92 -9.49
CA VAL A 462 -13.89 24.35 -9.11
C VAL A 462 -12.80 24.75 -8.13
N ALA A 463 -12.64 24.00 -7.04
CA ALA A 463 -11.59 24.25 -6.05
C ALA A 463 -10.18 24.18 -6.66
N THR A 464 -9.97 23.36 -7.68
CA THR A 464 -8.69 23.24 -8.38
C THR A 464 -8.44 24.46 -9.27
N VAL A 465 -9.46 24.99 -9.93
CA VAL A 465 -9.35 26.22 -10.73
C VAL A 465 -9.15 27.44 -9.85
N PHE A 466 -9.84 27.56 -8.72
CA PHE A 466 -9.52 28.61 -7.75
C PHE A 466 -8.07 28.54 -7.29
N ARG A 467 -7.52 27.35 -7.01
CA ARG A 467 -6.10 27.21 -6.69
C ARG A 467 -5.19 27.67 -7.84
N ALA A 468 -5.55 27.40 -9.10
CA ALA A 468 -4.79 27.84 -10.26
C ALA A 468 -4.86 29.37 -10.43
N LEU A 469 -6.05 29.97 -10.34
CA LEU A 469 -6.26 31.43 -10.41
C LEU A 469 -5.50 32.17 -9.30
N VAL A 470 -5.64 31.68 -8.06
CA VAL A 470 -4.98 32.26 -6.88
C VAL A 470 -3.46 32.18 -7.00
N ARG A 471 -2.92 31.14 -7.67
CA ARG A 471 -1.49 31.06 -7.99
C ARG A 471 -1.09 32.01 -9.12
N GLY A 472 -1.92 32.16 -10.16
CA GLY A 472 -1.67 33.04 -11.30
C GLY A 472 -1.53 34.51 -10.91
N TYR A 473 -2.45 35.03 -10.09
CA TYR A 473 -2.35 36.40 -9.58
C TYR A 473 -1.24 36.61 -8.52
N GLY A 474 -0.67 35.53 -7.97
CA GLY A 474 0.36 35.66 -6.93
C GLY A 474 -0.14 36.45 -5.71
N PRO A 475 0.74 37.18 -4.99
CA PRO A 475 0.39 37.92 -3.78
C PRO A 475 -0.29 39.28 -4.07
N GLN A 476 -1.11 39.39 -5.11
CA GLN A 476 -1.82 40.63 -5.45
C GLN A 476 -3.16 40.73 -4.68
N ALA A 477 -3.27 41.70 -3.77
CA ALA A 477 -4.41 41.80 -2.86
C ALA A 477 -5.75 42.07 -3.57
N LYS A 478 -5.77 43.03 -4.50
CA LYS A 478 -7.00 43.56 -5.12
C LYS A 478 -7.69 42.53 -6.04
N PRO A 479 -6.99 41.86 -6.99
CA PRO A 479 -7.63 40.84 -7.83
C PRO A 479 -8.16 39.65 -7.03
N LEU A 480 -7.37 39.17 -6.07
CA LEU A 480 -7.77 38.08 -5.17
C LEU A 480 -9.01 38.43 -4.35
N ALA A 481 -9.11 39.66 -3.85
CA ALA A 481 -10.27 40.12 -3.09
C ALA A 481 -11.54 40.20 -3.95
N LEU A 482 -11.42 40.71 -5.18
CA LEU A 482 -12.54 40.78 -6.13
C LEU A 482 -13.01 39.37 -6.56
N MET A 483 -12.08 38.45 -6.79
CA MET A 483 -12.42 37.05 -7.06
C MET A 483 -13.16 36.42 -5.88
N TYR A 484 -12.67 36.62 -4.65
CA TYR A 484 -13.33 36.09 -3.46
C TYR A 484 -14.71 36.72 -3.24
N ALA A 485 -14.89 38.02 -3.50
CA ALA A 485 -16.20 38.68 -3.48
C ALA A 485 -17.17 38.00 -4.45
N SER A 486 -16.80 37.94 -5.72
CA SER A 486 -17.62 37.35 -6.78
C SER A 486 -17.97 35.89 -6.52
N PHE A 487 -17.07 35.15 -5.87
CA PHE A 487 -17.32 33.79 -5.42
C PHE A 487 -18.39 33.78 -4.33
N VAL A 488 -18.16 34.46 -3.20
CA VAL A 488 -19.08 34.45 -2.04
C VAL A 488 -20.48 34.95 -2.41
N ASP A 489 -20.58 35.99 -3.23
CA ASP A 489 -21.88 36.55 -3.66
C ASP A 489 -22.71 35.57 -4.50
N ARG A 490 -22.09 34.54 -5.07
CA ARG A 490 -22.71 33.59 -6.02
C ARG A 490 -22.75 32.15 -5.52
N VAL A 491 -22.16 31.86 -4.35
CA VAL A 491 -22.21 30.51 -3.77
C VAL A 491 -23.65 30.18 -3.36
N MET A 492 -24.25 29.22 -4.06
CA MET A 492 -25.53 28.62 -3.69
C MET A 492 -25.33 27.31 -2.94
N PRO A 493 -26.00 27.07 -1.80
CA PRO A 493 -25.97 25.79 -1.09
C PRO A 493 -26.28 24.62 -2.04
N GLY A 494 -25.45 23.56 -2.01
CA GLY A 494 -25.60 22.40 -2.89
C GLY A 494 -25.07 22.55 -4.32
N GLY A 495 -24.68 23.76 -4.74
CA GLY A 495 -24.04 24.00 -6.04
C GLY A 495 -22.61 23.47 -6.15
N PRO A 496 -22.01 23.43 -7.36
CA PRO A 496 -20.62 23.02 -7.56
C PRO A 496 -19.62 23.94 -6.82
N GLU A 497 -20.05 25.14 -6.45
CA GLU A 497 -19.22 26.14 -5.75
C GLU A 497 -19.29 25.99 -4.23
N ALA A 498 -20.33 25.34 -3.70
CA ALA A 498 -20.55 25.11 -2.28
C ALA A 498 -19.66 23.97 -1.75
N SER A 499 -18.35 24.18 -1.84
CA SER A 499 -17.36 23.30 -1.22
C SER A 499 -16.38 24.10 -0.39
N VAL A 500 -16.10 23.59 0.80
CA VAL A 500 -15.04 24.08 1.69
C VAL A 500 -13.69 24.17 0.95
N ALA A 501 -13.46 23.28 -0.02
CA ALA A 501 -12.24 23.28 -0.82
C ALA A 501 -12.06 24.54 -1.69
N CYS A 502 -13.15 25.20 -2.10
CA CYS A 502 -13.12 26.46 -2.85
C CYS A 502 -12.61 27.60 -1.98
N PHE A 503 -13.11 27.71 -0.74
CA PHE A 503 -12.61 28.68 0.25
C PHE A 503 -11.14 28.42 0.61
N GLU A 504 -10.76 27.14 0.80
CA GLU A 504 -9.40 26.73 1.13
C GLU A 504 -8.35 27.21 0.11
N ALA A 505 -8.74 27.36 -1.16
CA ALA A 505 -7.86 27.83 -2.22
C ALA A 505 -7.30 29.23 -1.94
N PHE A 506 -8.06 30.10 -1.27
CA PHE A 506 -7.68 31.48 -0.98
C PHE A 506 -6.83 31.60 0.29
N ILE A 507 -7.01 30.71 1.28
CA ILE A 507 -6.38 30.82 2.61
C ILE A 507 -4.85 30.98 2.51
N ALA A 508 -4.20 30.18 1.66
CA ALA A 508 -2.75 30.16 1.56
C ALA A 508 -2.17 31.49 1.04
N MET A 509 -2.85 32.16 0.11
CA MET A 509 -2.38 33.44 -0.44
C MET A 509 -2.87 34.63 0.37
N SER A 510 -4.12 34.64 0.84
CA SER A 510 -4.64 35.71 1.72
C SER A 510 -3.79 35.84 2.99
N SER A 511 -3.38 34.72 3.58
CA SER A 511 -2.50 34.71 4.77
C SER A 511 -1.03 35.05 4.48
N ARG A 512 -0.59 35.11 3.22
CA ARG A 512 0.76 35.54 2.82
C ARG A 512 0.82 37.02 2.52
N VAL A 513 -0.22 37.58 1.90
CA VAL A 513 -0.30 39.00 1.54
C VAL A 513 -0.32 39.86 2.79
N ASP A 514 -1.21 39.55 3.75
CA ASP A 514 -1.27 40.25 5.03
C ASP A 514 -1.50 39.26 6.19
N PRO A 515 -0.42 38.65 6.73
CA PRO A 515 -0.52 37.66 7.78
C PRO A 515 -1.18 38.21 9.06
N LYS A 516 -0.92 39.48 9.40
CA LYS A 516 -1.41 40.11 10.65
C LYS A 516 -2.91 40.36 10.56
N ARG A 517 -3.37 40.96 9.46
CA ARG A 517 -4.79 41.24 9.24
C ARG A 517 -5.59 39.97 9.08
N PHE A 518 -5.08 38.99 8.33
CA PHE A 518 -5.78 37.73 8.07
C PHE A 518 -6.22 37.00 9.35
N VAL A 519 -5.41 37.06 10.42
CA VAL A 519 -5.69 36.37 11.68
C VAL A 519 -6.24 37.28 12.79
N SER A 520 -6.39 38.58 12.53
CA SER A 520 -6.87 39.53 13.53
C SER A 520 -8.38 39.38 13.73
N PRO A 521 -8.86 39.17 14.97
CA PRO A 521 -10.29 39.04 15.26
C PRO A 521 -11.04 40.38 15.08
N ARG A 522 -10.33 41.50 15.22
CA ARG A 522 -10.88 42.85 15.01
C ARG A 522 -10.83 43.28 13.55
N ALA A 523 -10.16 42.53 12.69
CA ALA A 523 -10.11 42.85 11.27
C ALA A 523 -11.36 42.30 10.59
N GLU A 524 -12.23 43.23 10.20
CA GLU A 524 -13.40 42.93 9.39
C GLU A 524 -13.17 43.36 7.94
N ARG A 525 -13.86 42.68 7.03
CA ARG A 525 -13.89 43.05 5.62
C ARG A 525 -14.98 44.12 5.47
N ARG A 526 -14.56 45.36 5.21
CA ARG A 526 -15.49 46.50 5.01
C ARG A 526 -15.90 46.68 3.55
N HIS A 527 -15.03 46.30 2.61
CA HIS A 527 -15.28 46.46 1.17
C HIS A 527 -14.90 45.21 0.39
N ALA A 528 -15.54 45.00 -0.77
CA ALA A 528 -15.28 43.86 -1.66
C ALA A 528 -13.81 43.80 -2.15
N SER A 529 -13.16 44.95 -2.27
CA SER A 529 -11.74 45.10 -2.65
C SER A 529 -10.74 44.65 -1.58
N GLN A 530 -11.21 44.37 -0.36
CA GLN A 530 -10.37 43.89 0.73
C GLN A 530 -10.35 42.37 0.80
N LEU A 531 -9.15 41.80 1.01
CA LEU A 531 -8.97 40.37 1.22
C LEU A 531 -9.77 39.89 2.43
N PRO A 532 -10.32 38.66 2.37
CA PRO A 532 -11.01 38.06 3.51
C PRO A 532 -10.03 37.73 4.63
N THR A 533 -10.51 37.81 5.87
CA THR A 533 -9.81 37.29 7.06
C THR A 533 -10.25 35.86 7.34
N MET A 534 -9.52 35.17 8.21
CA MET A 534 -9.88 33.84 8.71
C MET A 534 -11.31 33.83 9.26
N TRP A 535 -11.69 34.88 9.98
CA TRP A 535 -12.99 35.00 10.63
C TRP A 535 -14.11 35.30 9.62
N THR A 536 -13.86 36.13 8.62
CA THR A 536 -14.85 36.34 7.55
C THR A 536 -15.05 35.06 6.75
N MET A 537 -13.99 34.30 6.44
CA MET A 537 -14.11 33.01 5.77
C MET A 537 -14.95 32.01 6.56
N LEU A 538 -14.78 31.95 7.88
CA LEU A 538 -15.61 31.09 8.74
C LEU A 538 -17.09 31.49 8.70
N ARG A 539 -17.38 32.79 8.78
CA ARG A 539 -18.75 33.32 8.68
C ARG A 539 -19.34 33.02 7.29
N ASP A 540 -18.57 33.23 6.22
CA ASP A 540 -19.01 33.00 4.84
C ASP A 540 -19.28 31.51 4.57
N MET A 541 -18.43 30.61 5.10
CA MET A 541 -18.67 29.16 5.07
C MET A 541 -19.96 28.80 5.81
N GLN A 542 -20.16 29.35 7.01
CA GLN A 542 -21.37 29.10 7.81
C GLN A 542 -22.63 29.59 7.09
N LYS A 543 -22.60 30.78 6.49
CA LYS A 543 -23.69 31.32 5.65
C LYS A 543 -24.01 30.41 4.45
N ALA A 544 -22.98 29.81 3.85
CA ALA A 544 -23.14 28.84 2.78
C ALA A 544 -23.54 27.43 3.25
N GLY A 545 -23.77 27.22 4.55
CA GLY A 545 -24.12 25.91 5.13
C GLY A 545 -22.96 24.91 5.16
N LEU A 546 -21.71 25.39 5.15
CA LEU A 546 -20.50 24.56 5.06
C LEU A 546 -19.73 24.56 6.38
N LEU A 547 -19.33 23.36 6.84
CA LEU A 547 -18.51 23.20 8.04
C LEU A 547 -17.01 23.09 7.70
N PRO A 548 -16.11 23.79 8.43
CA PRO A 548 -14.67 23.68 8.23
C PRO A 548 -14.15 22.26 8.46
N ARG A 549 -13.27 21.78 7.58
CA ARG A 549 -12.68 20.44 7.65
C ARG A 549 -11.35 20.44 8.39
N SER A 550 -10.81 19.25 8.66
CA SER A 550 -9.45 19.09 9.21
C SER A 550 -8.38 19.79 8.37
N THR A 551 -8.54 19.81 7.04
CA THR A 551 -7.69 20.54 6.09
C THR A 551 -7.81 22.05 6.25
N THR A 552 -9.03 22.57 6.45
CA THR A 552 -9.29 24.00 6.63
C THR A 552 -8.62 24.51 7.90
N TRP A 553 -8.81 23.80 9.02
CA TRP A 553 -8.14 24.10 10.28
C TRP A 553 -6.62 23.98 10.17
N THR A 554 -6.12 23.02 9.42
CA THR A 554 -4.68 22.92 9.13
C THR A 554 -4.15 24.18 8.43
N LEU A 555 -4.88 24.71 7.45
CA LEU A 555 -4.49 25.94 6.74
C LEU A 555 -4.59 27.18 7.64
N PHE A 556 -5.60 27.26 8.50
CA PHE A 556 -5.72 28.34 9.49
C PHE A 556 -4.64 28.30 10.56
N LEU A 557 -4.29 27.12 11.08
CA LEU A 557 -3.17 26.95 12.01
C LEU A 557 -1.84 27.34 11.35
N GLN A 558 -1.65 26.99 10.07
CA GLN A 558 -0.50 27.45 9.30
C GLN A 558 -0.48 28.98 9.14
N ALA A 559 -1.63 29.61 8.90
CA ALA A 559 -1.73 31.07 8.82
C ALA A 559 -1.40 31.74 10.17
N LEU A 560 -1.94 31.21 11.27
CA LEU A 560 -1.62 31.67 12.63
C LEU A 560 -0.15 31.51 12.98
N ALA A 561 0.48 30.41 12.53
CA ALA A 561 1.91 30.17 12.74
C ALA A 561 2.81 31.09 11.91
N ARG A 562 2.31 31.67 10.80
CA ARG A 562 3.02 32.70 10.03
C ARG A 562 3.07 34.03 10.78
N ASP A 563 2.04 34.33 11.59
CA ASP A 563 2.11 35.47 12.49
C ASP A 563 3.17 35.21 13.57
N ARG A 564 4.15 36.11 13.68
CA ARG A 564 5.30 35.95 14.59
C ARG A 564 4.91 36.22 16.04
N SER A 565 3.73 36.78 16.29
CA SER A 565 3.24 37.16 17.61
C SER A 565 3.16 35.97 18.59
N ARG A 566 3.41 36.26 19.88
CA ARG A 566 3.34 35.26 20.95
C ARG A 566 1.89 34.82 21.21
N THR A 567 0.94 35.75 21.09
CA THR A 567 -0.49 35.51 21.31
C THR A 567 -1.08 34.53 20.29
N LYS A 568 -0.76 34.66 19.00
CA LYS A 568 -1.22 33.70 17.98
C LYS A 568 -0.54 32.34 18.12
N TRP A 569 0.72 32.29 18.53
CA TRP A 569 1.36 31.01 18.83
C TRP A 569 0.67 30.26 19.98
N HIS A 570 0.29 30.98 21.05
CA HIS A 570 -0.50 30.40 22.14
C HIS A 570 -1.88 29.91 21.65
N LEU A 571 -2.51 30.63 20.74
CA LEU A 571 -3.77 30.20 20.11
C LEU A 571 -3.58 28.91 19.29
N VAL A 572 -2.49 28.78 18.52
CA VAL A 572 -2.15 27.53 17.80
C VAL A 572 -2.04 26.36 18.77
N LEU A 573 -1.33 26.53 19.88
CA LEU A 573 -1.20 25.46 20.89
C LEU A 573 -2.53 25.12 21.55
N ARG A 574 -3.37 26.12 21.85
CA ARG A 574 -4.70 25.92 22.44
C ARG A 574 -5.59 25.13 21.50
N LEU A 575 -5.65 25.51 20.22
CA LEU A 575 -6.43 24.82 19.20
C LEU A 575 -5.92 23.39 18.97
N LEU A 576 -4.60 23.16 18.90
CA LEU A 576 -4.05 21.80 18.77
C LEU A 576 -4.39 20.92 19.97
N ARG A 577 -4.38 21.46 21.20
CA ARG A 577 -4.79 20.71 22.39
C ARG A 577 -6.28 20.38 22.34
N ALA A 578 -7.13 21.35 21.98
CA ALA A 578 -8.57 21.12 21.80
C ALA A 578 -8.87 20.09 20.69
N MET A 579 -8.11 20.08 19.59
CA MET A 579 -8.22 19.08 18.54
C MET A 579 -7.69 17.69 18.95
N ASN A 580 -6.95 17.58 20.06
CA ASN A 580 -6.42 16.31 20.58
C ASN A 580 -7.20 15.80 21.79
N ALA A 581 -7.91 16.67 22.52
CA ALA A 581 -8.79 16.32 23.63
C ALA A 581 -10.19 16.07 23.07
N GLN A 582 -10.62 14.81 22.94
CA GLN A 582 -12.04 14.51 22.68
C GLN A 582 -12.50 13.29 23.45
N HIS A 583 -13.34 13.55 24.46
CA HIS A 583 -14.56 12.83 24.79
C HIS A 583 -15.63 13.93 25.04
N ASP A 584 -16.80 13.84 24.38
CA ASP A 584 -18.08 14.44 24.80
C ASP A 584 -18.51 15.91 24.48
N ALA A 585 -17.82 16.68 23.62
CA ALA A 585 -18.32 18.02 23.25
C ALA A 585 -19.20 18.04 21.96
N PRO A 586 -20.43 18.60 21.96
CA PRO A 586 -21.38 18.50 20.82
C PRO A 586 -21.08 19.30 19.54
N GLN A 587 -19.95 20.03 19.43
CA GLN A 587 -19.64 20.86 18.24
C GLN A 587 -18.13 20.82 17.87
N ALA A 588 -17.50 19.67 18.08
CA ALA A 588 -16.07 19.60 18.31
C ALA A 588 -15.19 19.77 17.05
N LEU A 589 -14.17 20.63 17.18
CA LEU A 589 -13.04 20.79 16.25
C LEU A 589 -12.54 19.42 15.73
N PRO A 590 -12.24 19.26 14.43
CA PRO A 590 -11.81 17.97 13.91
C PRO A 590 -10.46 17.53 14.51
N ARG A 591 -10.27 16.21 14.68
CA ARG A 591 -9.02 15.66 15.21
C ARG A 591 -7.81 16.10 14.39
N ALA A 592 -6.75 16.52 15.07
CA ALA A 592 -5.51 16.91 14.40
C ALA A 592 -4.86 15.70 13.70
N THR A 593 -4.61 15.81 12.40
CA THR A 593 -4.04 14.72 11.58
C THR A 593 -2.51 14.81 11.52
N PRO A 594 -1.77 13.76 11.13
CA PRO A 594 -0.32 13.86 10.96
C PRO A 594 0.08 14.93 9.93
N ALA A 595 -0.80 15.18 8.94
CA ALA A 595 -0.63 16.25 7.96
C ALA A 595 -0.70 17.65 8.60
N THR A 596 -1.50 17.84 9.65
CA THR A 596 -1.60 19.10 10.40
C THR A 596 -0.26 19.46 11.03
N TYR A 597 0.37 18.52 11.74
CA TYR A 597 1.69 18.70 12.34
C TYR A 597 2.79 18.93 11.30
N LYS A 598 2.83 18.11 10.23
CA LYS A 598 3.78 18.28 9.13
C LYS A 598 3.64 19.66 8.46
N GLY A 599 2.40 20.12 8.27
CA GLY A 599 2.11 21.43 7.70
C GLY A 599 2.63 22.59 8.56
N LEU A 600 2.44 22.51 9.89
CA LEU A 600 2.99 23.48 10.83
C LEU A 600 4.51 23.48 10.84
N LEU A 601 5.14 22.30 10.87
CA LEU A 601 6.60 22.18 10.79
C LEU A 601 7.12 22.79 9.49
N HIS A 602 6.46 22.54 8.35
CA HIS A 602 6.84 23.13 7.07
C HIS A 602 6.78 24.67 7.07
N VAL A 603 5.78 25.29 7.71
CA VAL A 603 5.75 26.76 7.88
C VAL A 603 6.91 27.23 8.76
N LEU A 604 7.16 26.56 9.89
CA LEU A 604 8.24 26.92 10.80
C LEU A 604 9.63 26.71 10.18
N MET A 605 9.80 25.78 9.24
CA MET A 605 11.04 25.52 8.52
C MET A 605 11.43 26.65 7.56
N ARG A 606 10.45 27.36 7.00
CA ARG A 606 10.68 28.47 6.05
C ARG A 606 11.09 29.79 6.72
N VAL A 607 11.01 29.88 8.04
CA VAL A 607 11.42 31.07 8.79
C VAL A 607 12.86 30.87 9.30
N ARG A 608 13.67 31.93 9.25
CA ARG A 608 15.07 31.95 9.74
C ARG A 608 15.15 31.30 11.13
N SER A 609 16.05 30.33 11.28
CA SER A 609 16.18 29.57 12.52
C SER A 609 16.64 30.47 13.67
N THR A 610 15.76 30.69 14.65
CA THR A 610 16.07 31.38 15.91
C THR A 610 15.84 30.43 17.08
N GLY A 611 16.39 30.72 18.27
CA GLY A 611 16.12 29.94 19.49
C GLY A 611 14.62 29.73 19.75
N ARG A 612 13.80 30.78 19.55
CA ARG A 612 12.34 30.70 19.68
C ARG A 612 11.71 29.76 18.64
N ILE A 613 12.16 29.80 17.39
CA ILE A 613 11.60 28.94 16.33
C ILE A 613 12.00 27.48 16.55
N ARG A 614 13.24 27.20 16.99
CA ARG A 614 13.66 25.85 17.40
C ARG A 614 12.80 25.32 18.55
N TRP A 615 12.55 26.14 19.58
CA TRP A 615 11.66 25.78 20.67
C TRP A 615 10.23 25.48 20.19
N ARG A 616 9.68 26.31 19.29
CA ARG A 616 8.35 26.07 18.68
C ARG A 616 8.32 24.75 17.91
N ARG A 617 9.34 24.45 17.10
CA ARG A 617 9.47 23.17 16.37
C ARG A 617 9.49 21.98 17.33
N ASN A 618 10.32 22.04 18.37
CA ASN A 618 10.43 20.97 19.37
C ASN A 618 9.10 20.72 20.09
N LYS A 619 8.34 21.77 20.42
CA LYS A 619 6.99 21.62 21.01
C LYS A 619 6.01 20.92 20.07
N ILE A 620 6.02 21.24 18.77
CA ILE A 620 5.16 20.56 17.78
C ILE A 620 5.58 19.09 17.62
N CYS A 621 6.88 18.79 17.58
CA CYS A 621 7.40 17.42 17.55
C CYS A 621 6.97 16.62 18.79
N ALA A 622 7.06 17.22 19.98
CA ALA A 622 6.62 16.60 21.22
C ALA A 622 5.10 16.29 21.22
N LEU A 623 4.27 17.20 20.71
CA LEU A 623 2.84 16.95 20.55
C LEU A 623 2.54 15.81 19.57
N LEU A 624 3.28 15.74 18.45
CA LEU A 624 3.16 14.65 17.49
C LEU A 624 3.59 13.30 18.09
N ALA A 625 4.66 13.27 18.89
CA ALA A 625 5.15 12.07 19.56
C ALA A 625 4.14 11.55 20.59
N ARG A 626 3.59 12.44 21.45
CA ARG A 626 2.53 12.09 22.40
C ARG A 626 1.32 11.48 21.72
N ARG A 627 0.90 12.04 20.59
CA ARG A 627 -0.21 11.48 19.82
C ARG A 627 0.09 10.07 19.29
N ARG A 628 1.29 9.81 18.78
CA ARG A 628 1.68 8.47 18.32
C ARG A 628 1.63 7.44 19.45
N MET A 629 1.96 7.84 20.67
CA MET A 629 1.82 7.00 21.86
C MET A 629 0.34 6.71 22.14
N TYR A 630 -0.52 7.73 22.15
CA TYR A 630 -1.97 7.54 22.33
C TYR A 630 -2.61 6.66 21.23
N GLU A 631 -2.20 6.81 19.97
CA GLU A 631 -2.67 5.97 18.85
C GLU A 631 -2.15 4.52 18.92
N ALA A 632 -1.04 4.27 19.62
CA ALA A 632 -0.53 2.92 19.85
C ALA A 632 -1.17 2.25 21.07
N SER A 633 -1.71 3.04 22.02
CA SER A 633 -2.38 2.56 23.23
C SER A 633 -3.91 2.50 23.13
N ASP A 634 -4.50 3.03 22.04
CA ASP A 634 -5.93 2.89 21.72
C ASP A 634 -6.13 1.56 20.96
N PRO A 635 -6.66 0.48 21.58
CA PRO A 635 -7.21 -0.62 20.80
C PRO A 635 -8.38 -0.02 20.00
N GLY A 636 -8.37 -0.22 18.69
CA GLY A 636 -9.38 0.40 17.80
C GLY A 636 -10.82 0.11 18.24
N PRO A 637 -11.81 0.88 17.74
CA PRO A 637 -13.21 0.66 18.06
C PRO A 637 -13.66 -0.66 17.44
N GLY A 638 -13.50 -1.75 18.20
CA GLY A 638 -13.79 -3.13 17.80
C GLY A 638 -14.10 -4.06 18.97
N SER A 639 -14.20 -3.54 20.20
CA SER A 639 -14.67 -4.30 21.35
C SER A 639 -15.71 -3.48 22.11
N SER A 640 -16.94 -3.51 21.62
CA SER A 640 -18.09 -3.27 22.50
C SER A 640 -18.11 -4.39 23.55
N PRO A 641 -18.04 -4.10 24.86
CA PRO A 641 -18.44 -5.07 25.85
C PRO A 641 -19.96 -5.19 25.76
N ARG A 642 -20.45 -6.37 25.36
CA ARG A 642 -21.86 -6.72 25.52
C ARG A 642 -22.16 -6.93 27.01
N PRO A 643 -23.30 -6.48 27.53
CA PRO A 643 -24.08 -7.33 28.43
C PRO A 643 -24.67 -8.50 27.64
#